data_AF-A0A518CKI9-F1
#
_entry.id   AF-A0A518CKI9-F1
#
_cell.length_a   1.000
_cell.length_b   1.000
_cell.length_c   1.000
_cell.angle_alpha   90.00
_cell.angle_beta   90.00
_cell.angle_gamma   90.00
#
_symmetry.space_group_name_H-M   'P 1'
#
loop_
_entity.id
_entity.type
_entity.pdbx_description
1 polymer ?
#
loop_
_entity_poly.entity_id
_entity_poly.type
_entity_poly.pdbx_seq_one_letter_code
_entity_poly.pdbx_strand_id
1 'polypeptide(L)'
;MNGTHVFRPRLMILLVMLAVSLYSGIGISSSLFAGEKETALRPIRQALLKSSRFAKRKDIAQATQLLDEATQQLEAWKTKYKVAPEDRTYKALLELMEERRADLTDSNEPKGQMPERKNRNSKVSFSRHIIPILQENCFSCHDDQAAGGLQLDTLAGMRKGGKGGRILEPKNPKNSLIMQRLIATGERRMPKDADPLDREQLVVLNDWILQGAEIDQFKVEEEKTESSMEKLQVARPTGNETVSFKKDIAPFFARLCMNCHNDQQSRGGLSMSTFEKLLKGGESGEVLVPGDLDSSRLFRLTGGLELPRMPNNEARLTRKNYEDLKKWIEEGIKYDGDEPSEPLTSLLPDEAELARQRFEKMPEEEFRKHRLDESLQIWKRIGSGNEPTVVETDHFLILGNVPEERLQQAGKWAEQSYSSLQTRFNDSEKPAWKGRLAVFITADRFLHGEFFTYMKKGELENYPAGIVQVTPANATAFVELMDSGDQPTGGTPGMQFQLQHLVTEAFLSRGGVKFPDWFRSGMSQRIVLEDNTIDQKNVWARSLNSRLVGSIKKIAERRSKNGELFTDGFFTPAELDLYGFALVEKLSRYMEPKKLDAVVAAVRAGVDINAAFTQVGVPNMDAIERNLVIELQDRAR
;
A
#
# COMPACT_ATOMS: atom_id res chain seq x y z
N MET A 1 20.80 -49.58 -11.64
CA MET A 1 22.27 -49.68 -11.55
C MET A 1 22.78 -50.37 -12.81
N ASN A 2 23.77 -49.74 -13.46
CA ASN A 2 24.70 -50.29 -14.45
C ASN A 2 24.08 -50.74 -15.79
N GLY A 3 24.55 -50.34 -16.97
CA GLY A 3 25.71 -49.53 -17.32
C GLY A 3 25.79 -49.50 -18.84
N THR A 4 25.86 -48.31 -19.41
CA THR A 4 26.11 -48.05 -20.82
C THR A 4 27.60 -48.09 -21.10
N HIS A 5 28.05 -48.92 -22.04
CA HIS A 5 29.37 -48.78 -22.71
C HIS A 5 29.15 -48.97 -24.23
N VAL A 6 29.25 -47.90 -25.02
CA VAL A 6 30.46 -47.31 -25.65
C VAL A 6 30.71 -47.90 -27.04
N PHE A 7 30.60 -47.06 -28.08
CA PHE A 7 31.62 -46.92 -29.13
C PHE A 7 31.43 -45.58 -29.88
N ARG A 8 32.35 -44.65 -29.63
CA ARG A 8 32.82 -43.61 -30.58
C ARG A 8 34.24 -44.06 -30.99
N PRO A 9 34.70 -43.82 -32.24
CA PRO A 9 35.64 -42.69 -32.44
C PRO A 9 35.60 -42.09 -33.88
N ARG A 10 35.61 -40.76 -34.02
CA ARG A 10 36.77 -39.86 -34.31
C ARG A 10 36.97 -39.53 -35.79
N LEU A 11 36.68 -38.27 -36.13
CA LEU A 11 37.59 -37.29 -36.75
C LEU A 11 36.84 -35.95 -36.62
N MET A 12 37.35 -34.81 -36.16
CA MET A 12 38.68 -34.37 -35.78
C MET A 12 38.46 -33.12 -34.92
N ILE A 13 39.12 -33.03 -33.77
CA ILE A 13 39.09 -31.89 -32.86
C ILE A 13 40.41 -31.13 -33.03
N LEU A 14 40.33 -29.79 -32.97
CA LEU A 14 41.42 -28.80 -32.84
C LEU A 14 42.31 -28.67 -34.10
N LEU A 15 42.56 -27.49 -34.67
CA LEU A 15 42.96 -26.22 -34.05
C LEU A 15 42.98 -25.14 -35.15
N VAL A 16 42.84 -23.88 -34.71
CA VAL A 16 43.48 -22.67 -35.28
C VAL A 16 42.80 -22.00 -36.48
N MET A 17 42.05 -20.96 -36.10
CA MET A 17 42.14 -19.59 -36.61
C MET A 17 41.43 -19.16 -37.90
N LEU A 18 40.82 -18.00 -37.69
CA LEU A 18 40.66 -16.86 -38.60
C LEU A 18 39.63 -16.98 -39.72
N ALA A 19 38.62 -16.13 -39.51
CA ALA A 19 38.36 -14.99 -40.37
C ALA A 19 37.24 -15.15 -41.39
N VAL A 20 36.19 -14.39 -41.05
CA VAL A 20 35.62 -13.35 -41.89
C VAL A 20 34.60 -13.83 -42.92
N SER A 21 33.36 -13.52 -42.55
CA SER A 21 32.25 -13.08 -43.40
C SER A 21 31.68 -14.13 -44.36
N LEU A 22 30.38 -14.37 -44.36
CA LEU A 22 29.38 -13.40 -44.76
C LEU A 22 28.02 -13.80 -44.18
N TYR A 23 27.51 -13.00 -43.24
CA TYR A 23 26.07 -12.86 -43.07
C TYR A 23 25.74 -11.38 -43.26
N SER A 24 25.23 -11.08 -44.45
CA SER A 24 24.60 -9.83 -44.84
C SER A 24 23.32 -9.62 -44.00
N GLY A 25 23.27 -8.51 -43.26
CA GLY A 25 22.08 -8.01 -42.59
C GLY A 25 22.02 -6.49 -42.71
N ILE A 26 21.40 -6.01 -43.79
CA ILE A 26 21.08 -4.59 -44.03
C ILE A 26 19.88 -4.19 -43.17
N GLY A 27 20.02 -3.08 -42.45
CA GLY A 27 18.93 -2.24 -41.90
C GLY A 27 18.31 -2.76 -40.59
N ILE A 28 18.00 -1.98 -39.56
CA ILE A 28 17.52 -0.59 -39.47
C ILE A 28 17.80 -0.06 -38.03
N SER A 29 18.39 1.14 -37.96
CA SER A 29 18.43 2.13 -36.85
C SER A 29 18.36 1.71 -35.37
N SER A 30 19.49 1.87 -34.67
CA SER A 30 19.53 2.37 -33.28
C SER A 30 20.24 3.72 -33.17
N SER A 31 19.97 4.58 -34.16
CA SER A 31 19.72 6.01 -33.92
C SER A 31 18.23 6.17 -33.64
N LEU A 32 17.84 7.20 -32.86
CA LEU A 32 16.47 7.66 -32.49
C LEU A 32 16.11 7.26 -31.04
N PHE A 33 16.26 8.09 -29.98
CA PHE A 33 16.50 9.53 -29.89
C PHE A 33 17.26 9.90 -28.59
N ALA A 34 18.58 9.80 -28.59
CA ALA A 34 19.36 11.00 -28.31
C ALA A 34 19.56 11.60 -29.71
N GLY A 35 19.06 12.80 -29.99
CA GLY A 35 19.18 13.38 -31.34
C GLY A 35 20.61 13.22 -31.86
N GLU A 36 20.81 13.06 -33.17
CA GLU A 36 22.16 12.96 -33.76
C GLU A 36 23.09 14.09 -33.25
N LYS A 37 22.47 15.25 -33.00
CA LYS A 37 23.01 16.41 -32.28
C LYS A 37 23.54 16.04 -30.87
N GLU A 38 22.78 15.40 -30.00
CA GLU A 38 23.18 15.02 -28.63
C GLU A 38 24.29 13.93 -28.60
N THR A 39 24.19 12.94 -29.48
CA THR A 39 25.16 11.84 -29.56
C THR A 39 26.54 12.33 -30.02
N ALA A 40 26.56 13.34 -30.89
CA ALA A 40 27.79 13.95 -31.37
C ALA A 40 28.55 14.78 -30.32
N LEU A 41 27.95 15.06 -29.15
CA LEU A 41 28.64 15.70 -28.01
C LEU A 41 29.43 14.70 -27.14
N ARG A 42 29.26 13.39 -27.35
CA ARG A 42 29.89 12.35 -26.51
C ARG A 42 31.43 12.41 -26.54
N PRO A 43 32.11 12.56 -27.69
CA PRO A 43 33.57 12.65 -27.73
C PRO A 43 34.09 13.89 -26.98
N ILE A 44 33.37 15.01 -27.07
CA ILE A 44 33.67 16.26 -26.37
C ILE A 44 33.60 16.08 -24.85
N ARG A 45 32.52 15.45 -24.37
CA ARG A 45 32.35 15.13 -22.93
C ARG A 45 33.43 14.16 -22.42
N GLN A 46 33.85 13.20 -23.25
CA GLN A 46 34.93 12.26 -22.89
C GLN A 46 36.30 12.96 -22.85
N ALA A 47 36.60 13.87 -23.78
CA ALA A 47 37.83 14.65 -23.78
C ALA A 47 37.92 15.55 -22.53
N LEU A 48 36.81 16.19 -22.15
CA LEU A 48 36.67 16.94 -20.90
C LEU A 48 36.93 16.06 -19.66
N LEU A 49 36.39 14.84 -19.60
CA LEU A 49 36.65 13.94 -18.47
C LEU A 49 38.11 13.48 -18.41
N LYS A 50 38.71 13.21 -19.56
CA LYS A 50 40.13 12.84 -19.65
C LYS A 50 41.04 14.01 -19.27
N SER A 51 40.74 15.24 -19.68
CA SER A 51 41.56 16.41 -19.33
C SER A 51 41.62 16.62 -17.81
N SER A 52 40.49 16.45 -17.10
CA SER A 52 40.47 16.50 -15.62
C SER A 52 41.35 15.43 -14.97
N ARG A 53 41.43 14.22 -15.56
CA ARG A 53 42.32 13.15 -15.06
C ARG A 53 43.80 13.50 -15.27
N PHE A 54 44.17 14.03 -16.44
CA PHE A 54 45.54 14.47 -16.72
C PHE A 54 45.96 15.69 -15.89
N ALA A 55 45.04 16.64 -15.69
CA ALA A 55 45.21 17.77 -14.77
C ALA A 55 45.52 17.30 -13.35
N LYS A 56 44.75 16.33 -12.81
CA LYS A 56 45.00 15.74 -11.48
C LYS A 56 46.38 15.08 -11.41
N ARG A 57 46.84 14.45 -12.49
CA ARG A 57 48.18 13.84 -12.62
C ARG A 57 49.33 14.81 -12.89
N LYS A 58 49.09 16.13 -12.92
CA LYS A 58 50.07 17.18 -13.26
C LYS A 58 50.56 17.13 -14.71
N ASP A 59 49.88 16.39 -15.59
CA ASP A 59 50.17 16.39 -17.01
C ASP A 59 49.37 17.50 -17.70
N ILE A 60 49.86 18.73 -17.53
CA ILE A 60 49.19 19.94 -18.02
C ILE A 60 49.16 19.95 -19.57
N ALA A 61 50.20 19.46 -20.22
CA ALA A 61 50.28 19.42 -21.67
C ALA A 61 49.16 18.55 -22.29
N GLN A 62 48.96 17.33 -21.77
CA GLN A 62 47.88 16.46 -22.26
C GLN A 62 46.49 16.97 -21.87
N ALA A 63 46.37 17.59 -20.69
CA ALA A 63 45.11 18.20 -20.27
C ALA A 63 44.70 19.35 -21.21
N THR A 64 45.63 20.25 -21.53
CA THR A 64 45.40 21.37 -22.46
C THR A 64 45.10 20.88 -23.87
N GLN A 65 45.86 19.91 -24.38
CA GLN A 65 45.62 19.33 -25.71
C GLN A 65 44.19 18.76 -25.83
N LEU A 66 43.71 18.05 -24.82
CA LEU A 66 42.36 17.50 -24.80
C LEU A 66 41.27 18.58 -24.75
N LEU A 67 41.52 19.72 -24.10
CA LEU A 67 40.58 20.86 -24.10
C LEU A 67 40.54 21.53 -25.48
N ASP A 68 41.68 21.65 -26.15
CA ASP A 68 41.77 22.22 -27.50
C ASP A 68 41.06 21.35 -28.53
N GLU A 69 41.29 20.04 -28.50
CA GLU A 69 40.58 19.07 -29.33
C GLU A 69 39.06 19.10 -29.05
N ALA A 70 38.65 19.21 -27.79
CA ALA A 70 37.24 19.30 -27.41
C ALA A 70 36.58 20.61 -27.92
N THR A 71 37.33 21.72 -27.92
CA THR A 71 36.86 23.02 -28.43
C THR A 71 36.68 22.99 -29.94
N GLN A 72 37.65 22.42 -30.67
CA GLN A 72 37.53 22.24 -32.12
C GLN A 72 36.34 21.35 -32.49
N GLN A 73 36.13 20.27 -31.74
CA GLN A 73 34.98 19.39 -31.94
C GLN A 73 33.65 20.09 -31.63
N LEU A 74 33.61 20.99 -30.64
CA LEU A 74 32.42 21.77 -30.29
C LEU A 74 32.07 22.79 -31.39
N GLU A 75 33.07 23.44 -32.01
CA GLU A 75 32.84 24.32 -33.17
C GLU A 75 32.38 23.55 -34.41
N ALA A 76 32.98 22.39 -34.68
CA ALA A 76 32.57 21.50 -35.76
C ALA A 76 31.13 21.01 -35.56
N TRP A 77 30.78 20.68 -34.32
CA TRP A 77 29.42 20.30 -33.93
C TRP A 77 28.42 21.44 -34.13
N LYS A 78 28.74 22.65 -33.67
CA LYS A 78 27.92 23.85 -33.86
C LYS A 78 27.65 24.11 -35.33
N THR A 79 28.69 24.02 -36.17
CA THR A 79 28.60 24.21 -37.62
C THR A 79 27.74 23.12 -38.28
N LYS A 80 28.02 21.84 -37.97
CA LYS A 80 27.31 20.68 -38.55
C LYS A 80 25.81 20.73 -38.27
N TYR A 81 25.42 21.10 -37.05
CA TYR A 81 24.01 21.10 -36.62
C TYR A 81 23.36 22.49 -36.62
N LYS A 82 24.00 23.49 -37.24
CA LYS A 82 23.51 24.88 -37.34
C LYS A 82 23.05 25.46 -36.00
N VAL A 83 23.84 25.23 -34.97
CA VAL A 83 23.53 25.63 -33.59
C VAL A 83 23.79 27.13 -33.44
N ALA A 84 22.81 27.86 -32.90
CA ALA A 84 22.96 29.30 -32.65
C ALA A 84 24.10 29.55 -31.65
N PRO A 85 24.89 30.63 -31.78
CA PRO A 85 25.90 31.00 -30.78
C PRO A 85 25.32 31.19 -29.36
N GLU A 86 24.02 31.47 -29.26
CA GLU A 86 23.28 31.64 -28.01
C GLU A 86 22.71 30.33 -27.43
N ASP A 87 22.88 29.19 -28.12
CA ASP A 87 22.41 27.88 -27.65
C ASP A 87 23.05 27.54 -26.29
N ARG A 88 22.18 27.20 -25.33
CA ARG A 88 22.56 26.96 -23.93
C ARG A 88 23.59 25.84 -23.79
N THR A 89 23.50 24.78 -24.61
CA THR A 89 24.42 23.64 -24.54
C THR A 89 25.79 23.99 -25.10
N TYR A 90 25.83 24.75 -26.20
CA TYR A 90 27.07 25.25 -26.77
C TYR A 90 27.80 26.20 -25.81
N LYS A 91 27.08 27.19 -25.24
CA LYS A 91 27.65 28.13 -24.27
C LYS A 91 28.17 27.43 -23.01
N ALA A 92 27.39 26.54 -22.42
CA ALA A 92 27.80 25.85 -21.19
C ALA A 92 29.05 24.96 -21.40
N LEU A 93 29.17 24.30 -22.55
CA LEU A 93 30.35 23.49 -22.85
C LEU A 93 31.58 24.34 -23.15
N LEU A 94 31.40 25.49 -23.83
CA LEU A 94 32.49 26.42 -24.10
C LEU A 94 32.99 27.08 -22.81
N GLU A 95 32.08 27.58 -21.96
CA GLU A 95 32.40 28.16 -20.65
C GLU A 95 33.12 27.15 -19.75
N LEU A 96 32.68 25.89 -19.70
CA LEU A 96 33.34 24.83 -18.94
C LEU A 96 34.76 24.54 -19.46
N MET A 97 35.01 24.63 -20.76
CA MET A 97 36.34 24.46 -21.33
C MET A 97 37.25 25.64 -20.98
N GLU A 98 36.74 26.87 -21.04
CA GLU A 98 37.48 28.08 -20.69
C GLU A 98 37.79 28.14 -19.18
N GLU A 99 36.85 27.78 -18.32
CA GLU A 99 37.06 27.67 -16.87
C GLU A 99 38.16 26.66 -16.55
N ARG A 100 38.11 25.49 -17.19
CA ARG A 100 39.15 24.46 -17.01
C ARG A 100 40.51 24.87 -17.57
N ARG A 101 40.54 25.67 -18.63
CA ARG A 101 41.79 26.26 -19.13
C ARG A 101 42.35 27.25 -18.10
N ALA A 102 41.50 28.10 -17.53
CA ALA A 102 41.89 29.02 -16.49
C ALA A 102 42.50 28.28 -15.29
N ASP A 103 41.87 27.19 -14.84
CA ASP A 103 42.36 26.32 -13.75
C ASP A 103 43.72 25.65 -14.06
N LEU A 104 44.01 25.39 -15.33
CA LEU A 104 45.29 24.83 -15.77
C LEU A 104 46.39 25.88 -15.85
N THR A 105 46.03 27.15 -16.02
CA THR A 105 46.96 28.29 -16.12
C THR A 105 47.22 28.97 -14.77
N ASP A 106 46.30 28.88 -13.81
CA ASP A 106 46.48 29.47 -12.48
C ASP A 106 47.23 28.48 -11.57
N SER A 107 48.53 28.36 -11.82
CA SER A 107 49.42 27.46 -11.08
C SER A 107 49.81 28.06 -9.73
N ASN A 108 48.88 28.14 -8.77
CA ASN A 108 49.22 28.48 -7.38
C ASN A 108 48.24 28.02 -6.28
N GLU A 109 47.55 26.88 -6.41
CA GLU A 109 46.92 26.23 -5.24
C GLU A 109 47.19 24.70 -5.16
N PRO A 110 47.42 24.14 -3.95
CA PRO A 110 47.70 22.73 -3.76
C PRO A 110 46.43 21.86 -3.93
N LYS A 111 46.63 20.77 -4.65
CA LYS A 111 45.63 19.81 -5.14
C LYS A 111 44.85 19.09 -4.03
N GLY A 112 43.51 19.03 -4.20
CA GLY A 112 42.75 17.81 -3.92
C GLY A 112 41.92 17.70 -2.63
N GLN A 113 41.41 18.79 -2.06
CA GLN A 113 40.42 18.70 -0.97
C GLN A 113 38.99 19.05 -1.43
N MET A 114 38.03 18.24 -0.96
CA MET A 114 36.60 18.53 -1.04
C MET A 114 36.32 19.91 -0.42
N PRO A 115 35.40 20.71 -0.98
CA PRO A 115 35.02 21.98 -0.35
C PRO A 115 34.45 21.72 1.06
N GLU A 116 35.10 22.28 2.08
CA GLU A 116 34.82 22.02 3.49
C GLU A 116 33.39 22.46 3.88
N ARG A 117 32.62 21.57 4.53
CA ARG A 117 31.27 21.86 5.01
C ARG A 117 31.30 22.61 6.34
N LYS A 118 31.03 23.91 6.31
CA LYS A 118 30.92 24.76 7.53
C LYS A 118 29.78 24.34 8.49
N ASN A 119 28.80 23.52 8.08
CA ASN A 119 27.70 23.04 8.93
C ASN A 119 27.10 21.70 8.42
N ARG A 120 26.92 20.70 9.30
CA ARG A 120 26.32 19.38 8.99
C ARG A 120 24.85 19.43 8.57
N ASN A 121 24.10 20.47 8.94
CA ASN A 121 22.70 20.65 8.52
C ASN A 121 22.53 21.29 7.13
N SER A 122 23.62 21.53 6.39
CA SER A 122 23.54 22.16 5.05
C SER A 122 23.14 21.14 3.96
N LYS A 123 22.35 21.60 2.97
CA LYS A 123 21.90 20.80 1.82
C LYS A 123 23.10 20.20 1.06
N VAL A 124 23.08 18.90 0.78
CA VAL A 124 24.13 18.21 0.03
C VAL A 124 23.92 18.37 -1.46
N SER A 125 24.86 19.08 -2.08
CA SER A 125 24.98 19.18 -3.54
C SER A 125 25.51 17.87 -4.11
N PHE A 126 24.74 17.26 -5.02
CA PHE A 126 25.18 16.11 -5.80
C PHE A 126 26.41 16.43 -6.64
N SER A 127 26.42 17.57 -7.31
CA SER A 127 27.51 17.87 -8.22
C SER A 127 28.80 18.31 -7.54
N ARG A 128 28.69 19.08 -6.45
CA ARG A 128 29.85 19.59 -5.73
C ARG A 128 30.40 18.61 -4.71
N HIS A 129 29.56 17.75 -4.13
CA HIS A 129 30.00 16.83 -3.07
C HIS A 129 29.94 15.35 -3.48
N ILE A 130 28.95 14.92 -4.27
CA ILE A 130 28.76 13.48 -4.58
C ILE A 130 29.54 13.04 -5.81
N ILE A 131 29.49 13.81 -6.91
CA ILE A 131 30.22 13.49 -8.15
C ILE A 131 31.72 13.31 -7.90
N PRO A 132 32.43 14.18 -7.15
CA PRO A 132 33.85 13.97 -6.86
C PRO A 132 34.13 12.63 -6.16
N ILE A 133 33.28 12.23 -5.20
CA ILE A 133 33.41 10.95 -4.48
C ILE A 133 33.24 9.78 -5.46
N LEU A 134 32.22 9.83 -6.33
CA LEU A 134 31.96 8.77 -7.31
C LEU A 134 33.06 8.69 -8.39
N GLN A 135 33.55 9.84 -8.86
CA GLN A 135 34.63 9.93 -9.84
C GLN A 135 35.94 9.35 -9.31
N GLU A 136 36.25 9.62 -8.03
CA GLU A 136 37.47 9.16 -7.40
C GLU A 136 37.42 7.68 -7.03
N ASN A 137 36.30 7.22 -6.46
CA ASN A 137 36.25 5.92 -5.81
C ASN A 137 35.50 4.84 -6.61
N CYS A 138 34.73 5.20 -7.63
CA CYS A 138 33.76 4.29 -8.25
C CYS A 138 33.85 4.20 -9.77
N PHE A 139 34.13 5.31 -10.47
CA PHE A 139 34.04 5.36 -11.93
C PHE A 139 35.06 4.47 -12.64
N SER A 140 36.22 4.18 -12.04
CA SER A 140 37.24 3.33 -12.66
C SER A 140 36.76 1.91 -13.04
N CYS A 141 35.71 1.42 -12.40
CA CYS A 141 35.11 0.10 -12.65
C CYS A 141 33.60 0.18 -12.99
N HIS A 142 32.91 1.24 -12.56
CA HIS A 142 31.47 1.43 -12.74
C HIS A 142 31.14 2.54 -13.75
N ASP A 143 32.01 2.80 -14.72
CA ASP A 143 31.71 3.62 -15.90
C ASP A 143 31.20 2.74 -17.06
N ASP A 144 31.81 2.83 -18.24
CA ASP A 144 31.50 1.99 -19.39
C ASP A 144 31.87 0.51 -19.17
N GLN A 145 32.79 0.23 -18.24
CA GLN A 145 33.11 -1.14 -17.82
C GLN A 145 31.94 -1.83 -17.11
N ALA A 146 31.04 -1.05 -16.51
CA ALA A 146 29.83 -1.50 -15.84
C ALA A 146 30.04 -2.74 -14.93
N ALA A 147 31.05 -2.73 -14.08
CA ALA A 147 31.35 -3.84 -13.17
C ALA A 147 30.11 -4.18 -12.33
N GLY A 148 29.78 -5.48 -12.24
CA GLY A 148 28.53 -5.91 -11.60
C GLY A 148 27.26 -5.41 -12.30
N GLY A 149 27.33 -5.00 -13.57
CA GLY A 149 26.25 -4.40 -14.36
C GLY A 149 25.88 -2.97 -13.95
N LEU A 150 26.65 -2.34 -13.05
CA LEU A 150 26.35 -1.02 -12.50
C LEU A 150 27.13 0.07 -13.22
N GLN A 151 26.42 1.08 -13.71
CA GLN A 151 26.97 2.27 -14.35
C GLN A 151 26.64 3.54 -13.54
N LEU A 152 27.65 4.30 -13.15
CA LEU A 152 27.55 5.46 -12.25
C LEU A 152 27.92 6.79 -12.92
N ASP A 153 28.51 6.75 -14.11
CA ASP A 153 28.93 7.95 -14.88
C ASP A 153 27.76 8.59 -15.65
N THR A 154 26.58 7.96 -15.65
CA THR A 154 25.36 8.49 -16.26
C THR A 154 24.18 8.42 -15.30
N LEU A 155 23.28 9.41 -15.36
CA LEU A 155 22.02 9.40 -14.60
C LEU A 155 21.13 8.20 -14.94
N ALA A 156 21.10 7.80 -16.21
CA ALA A 156 20.38 6.62 -16.66
C ALA A 156 20.96 5.34 -16.04
N GLY A 157 22.28 5.20 -16.02
CA GLY A 157 22.97 4.10 -15.35
C GLY A 157 22.69 4.05 -13.84
N MET A 158 22.79 5.19 -13.15
CA MET A 158 22.53 5.28 -11.71
C MET A 158 21.08 4.91 -11.37
N ARG A 159 20.11 5.30 -12.22
CA ARG A 159 18.69 4.94 -12.06
C ARG A 159 18.41 3.47 -12.39
N LYS A 160 19.12 2.92 -13.40
CA LYS A 160 19.02 1.51 -13.81
C LYS A 160 19.56 0.57 -12.71
N GLY A 161 20.62 0.97 -12.02
CA GLY A 161 21.29 0.13 -11.03
C GLY A 161 22.13 -0.98 -11.68
N GLY A 162 22.58 -1.94 -10.86
CA GLY A 162 23.42 -3.06 -11.33
C GLY A 162 22.71 -4.40 -11.25
N LYS A 163 23.46 -5.50 -11.43
CA LYS A 163 22.97 -6.89 -11.23
C LYS A 163 22.42 -7.14 -9.82
N GLY A 164 22.83 -6.32 -8.84
CA GLY A 164 22.32 -6.34 -7.47
C GLY A 164 21.01 -5.54 -7.28
N GLY A 165 20.47 -4.93 -8.33
CA GLY A 165 19.29 -4.07 -8.28
C GLY A 165 19.62 -2.58 -8.14
N ARG A 166 18.61 -1.81 -7.74
CA ARG A 166 18.71 -0.35 -7.53
C ARG A 166 19.75 -0.01 -6.48
N ILE A 167 20.53 1.03 -6.75
CA ILE A 167 21.61 1.47 -5.86
C ILE A 167 21.19 2.52 -4.82
N LEU A 168 20.10 3.24 -5.08
CA LEU A 168 19.63 4.36 -4.28
C LEU A 168 18.15 4.19 -3.92
N GLU A 169 17.83 4.35 -2.65
CA GLU A 169 16.48 4.49 -2.12
C GLU A 169 16.39 5.87 -1.44
N PRO A 170 15.77 6.88 -2.09
CA PRO A 170 15.67 8.22 -1.54
C PRO A 170 15.08 8.23 -0.13
N LYS A 171 15.64 9.08 0.74
CA LYS A 171 15.28 9.20 2.17
C LYS A 171 15.61 7.97 3.03
N ASN A 172 16.19 6.91 2.45
CA ASN A 172 16.49 5.68 3.17
C ASN A 172 17.90 5.15 2.87
N PRO A 173 18.95 5.72 3.51
CA PRO A 173 20.32 5.27 3.31
C PRO A 173 20.54 3.82 3.75
N LYS A 174 19.84 3.34 4.80
CA LYS A 174 19.96 1.96 5.30
C LYS A 174 19.53 0.92 4.25
N ASN A 175 18.52 1.25 3.44
CA ASN A 175 18.02 0.38 2.37
C ASN A 175 18.67 0.68 1.01
N SER A 176 19.47 1.74 0.90
CA SER A 176 20.21 2.04 -0.33
C SER A 176 21.39 1.06 -0.48
N LEU A 177 21.37 0.27 -1.55
CA LEU A 177 22.40 -0.75 -1.80
C LEU A 177 23.81 -0.14 -1.89
N ILE A 178 23.95 1.11 -2.36
CA ILE A 178 25.25 1.81 -2.36
C ILE A 178 25.82 1.93 -0.94
N MET A 179 25.02 2.33 0.04
CA MET A 179 25.48 2.47 1.43
C MET A 179 25.79 1.12 2.04
N GLN A 180 24.97 0.10 1.78
CA GLN A 180 25.21 -1.27 2.26
C GLN A 180 26.54 -1.83 1.74
N ARG A 181 26.92 -1.51 0.50
CA ARG A 181 28.20 -1.93 -0.09
C ARG A 181 29.39 -1.14 0.44
N LEU A 182 29.21 0.15 0.74
CA LEU A 182 30.28 1.02 1.24
C LEU A 182 30.65 0.72 2.71
N ILE A 183 29.68 0.30 3.54
CA ILE A 183 29.92 -0.03 4.97
C ILE A 183 30.15 -1.52 5.24
N ALA A 184 30.03 -2.38 4.22
CA ALA A 184 30.23 -3.82 4.38
C ALA A 184 31.68 -4.16 4.76
N THR A 185 31.86 -5.33 5.37
CA THR A 185 33.17 -5.91 5.65
C THR A 185 33.48 -7.07 4.69
N GLY A 186 34.77 -7.38 4.51
CA GLY A 186 35.23 -8.48 3.66
C GLY A 186 34.98 -8.27 2.17
N GLU A 187 34.82 -9.36 1.41
CA GLU A 187 34.78 -9.38 -0.07
C GLU A 187 33.56 -8.65 -0.68
N ARG A 188 32.57 -8.27 0.13
CA ARG A 188 31.36 -7.57 -0.32
C ARG A 188 31.47 -6.05 -0.20
N ARG A 189 32.55 -5.54 0.39
CA ARG A 189 32.86 -4.11 0.54
C ARG A 189 33.25 -3.48 -0.78
N MET A 190 32.78 -2.26 -1.02
CA MET A 190 33.23 -1.39 -2.11
C MET A 190 33.91 -0.13 -1.53
N PRO A 191 34.92 0.43 -2.21
CA PRO A 191 35.54 -0.05 -3.45
C PRO A 191 36.32 -1.35 -3.24
N LYS A 192 36.29 -2.24 -4.23
CA LYS A 192 36.97 -3.54 -4.16
C LYS A 192 38.48 -3.34 -4.27
N ASP A 193 39.25 -4.00 -3.40
CA ASP A 193 40.72 -3.99 -3.42
C ASP A 193 41.36 -2.59 -3.30
N ALA A 194 40.62 -1.61 -2.78
CA ALA A 194 41.12 -0.27 -2.44
C ALA A 194 40.69 0.13 -1.02
N ASP A 195 41.27 1.20 -0.48
CA ASP A 195 40.94 1.68 0.86
C ASP A 195 39.44 2.02 0.99
N PRO A 196 38.83 1.84 2.17
CA PRO A 196 37.47 2.30 2.43
C PRO A 196 37.35 3.81 2.23
N LEU A 197 36.15 4.27 1.86
CA LEU A 197 35.85 5.71 1.91
C LEU A 197 36.10 6.23 3.31
N ASP A 198 36.63 7.45 3.39
CA ASP A 198 36.82 8.08 4.68
C ASP A 198 35.46 8.41 5.34
N ARG A 199 35.53 8.70 6.64
CA ARG A 199 34.33 8.95 7.45
C ARG A 199 33.52 10.14 6.94
N GLU A 200 34.17 11.16 6.38
CA GLU A 200 33.51 12.37 5.91
C GLU A 200 32.76 12.11 4.60
N GLN A 201 33.37 11.38 3.66
CA GLN A 201 32.75 10.95 2.41
C GLN A 201 31.51 10.09 2.66
N LEU A 202 31.57 9.16 3.62
CA LEU A 202 30.43 8.34 4.01
C LEU A 202 29.28 9.17 4.61
N VAL A 203 29.60 10.16 5.45
CA VAL A 203 28.60 11.07 6.03
C VAL A 203 27.94 11.92 4.95
N VAL A 204 28.70 12.46 4.01
CA VAL A 204 28.19 13.26 2.89
C VAL A 204 27.26 12.45 1.98
N LEU A 205 27.63 11.21 1.64
CA LEU A 205 26.77 10.29 0.87
C LEU A 205 25.49 9.93 1.64
N ASN A 206 25.62 9.63 2.94
CA ASN A 206 24.47 9.32 3.80
C ASN A 206 23.49 10.50 3.87
N ASP A 207 24.00 11.70 4.13
CA ASP A 207 23.18 12.91 4.27
C ASP A 207 22.50 13.28 2.95
N TRP A 208 23.17 13.08 1.82
CA TRP A 208 22.57 13.29 0.51
C TRP A 208 21.40 12.35 0.25
N ILE A 209 21.55 11.06 0.58
CA ILE A 209 20.46 10.09 0.43
C ILE A 209 19.30 10.40 1.38
N LEU A 210 19.59 10.74 2.64
CA LEU A 210 18.58 11.18 3.61
C LEU A 210 17.79 12.39 3.11
N GLN A 211 18.46 13.34 2.43
CA GLN A 211 17.86 14.51 1.83
C GLN A 211 17.13 14.23 0.50
N GLY A 212 16.96 12.96 0.12
CA GLY A 212 16.20 12.55 -1.06
C GLY A 212 17.05 12.28 -2.31
N ALA A 213 18.37 12.21 -2.18
CA ALA A 213 19.30 11.94 -3.28
C ALA A 213 19.11 12.90 -4.48
N GLU A 214 18.83 14.18 -4.19
CA GLU A 214 18.55 15.20 -5.20
C GLU A 214 19.80 15.57 -6.01
N ILE A 215 19.64 15.77 -7.32
CA ILE A 215 20.73 16.08 -8.25
C ILE A 215 20.67 17.57 -8.61
N ASP A 216 21.64 18.37 -8.16
CA ASP A 216 21.55 19.83 -8.14
C ASP A 216 22.37 20.58 -9.22
N GLN A 217 23.09 19.87 -10.10
CA GLN A 217 23.53 20.40 -11.41
C GLN A 217 22.76 19.81 -12.59
N PHE A 218 21.52 19.41 -12.35
CA PHE A 218 20.49 19.48 -13.38
C PHE A 218 19.39 20.39 -12.87
N LYS A 219 19.72 21.68 -12.74
CA LYS A 219 18.70 22.72 -12.72
C LYS A 219 18.19 22.84 -14.16
N VAL A 220 17.26 21.95 -14.53
CA VAL A 220 16.20 22.40 -15.43
C VAL A 220 15.47 23.44 -14.59
N GLU A 221 15.76 24.72 -14.85
CA GLU A 221 14.79 25.77 -14.52
C GLU A 221 13.44 25.25 -14.97
N GLU A 222 12.42 25.42 -14.13
CA GLU A 222 11.02 25.11 -14.43
C GLU A 222 10.61 25.83 -15.71
N GLU A 223 10.98 25.26 -16.85
CA GLU A 223 10.34 25.48 -18.11
C GLU A 223 8.99 24.82 -17.92
N LYS A 224 7.99 25.67 -17.66
CA LYS A 224 6.62 25.44 -18.11
C LYS A 224 6.68 25.13 -19.59
N THR A 225 7.02 23.90 -19.89
CA THR A 225 6.87 23.25 -21.17
C THR A 225 6.50 21.84 -20.78
N GLU A 226 5.20 21.70 -20.56
CA GLU A 226 4.46 20.49 -20.88
C GLU A 226 5.10 19.84 -22.12
N SER A 227 6.00 18.90 -21.88
CA SER A 227 6.46 17.96 -22.89
C SER A 227 6.14 16.60 -22.32
N SER A 228 4.86 16.28 -22.50
CA SER A 228 4.34 14.95 -22.71
C SER A 228 5.11 13.85 -21.94
N MET A 229 4.61 13.43 -20.77
CA MET A 229 3.67 12.30 -20.83
C MET A 229 2.98 12.32 -22.19
N GLU A 230 3.56 11.66 -23.18
CA GLU A 230 2.68 11.16 -24.22
C GLU A 230 1.73 10.31 -23.39
N LYS A 231 0.54 10.85 -23.10
CA LYS A 231 -0.52 10.13 -22.40
C LYS A 231 -0.56 8.87 -23.20
N LEU A 232 -0.05 7.78 -22.62
CA LEU A 232 -0.08 6.48 -23.23
C LEU A 232 -1.53 6.37 -23.70
N GLN A 233 -1.78 6.39 -25.01
CA GLN A 233 -3.12 6.68 -25.52
C GLN A 233 -4.00 5.51 -25.12
N VAL A 234 -4.62 5.64 -23.97
CA VAL A 234 -5.43 4.60 -23.38
C VAL A 234 -6.70 4.56 -24.19
N ALA A 235 -6.84 3.51 -24.99
CA ALA A 235 -8.01 3.31 -25.81
C ALA A 235 -9.24 3.19 -24.90
N ARG A 236 -10.23 4.04 -25.10
CA ARG A 236 -11.50 3.99 -24.36
C ARG A 236 -12.53 3.12 -25.10
N PRO A 237 -13.48 2.51 -24.38
CA PRO A 237 -14.59 1.78 -25.01
C PRO A 237 -15.41 2.71 -25.91
N THR A 238 -15.89 2.17 -27.01
CA THR A 238 -16.78 2.82 -27.99
C THR A 238 -18.25 2.40 -27.80
N GLY A 239 -18.52 1.43 -26.92
CA GLY A 239 -19.85 0.89 -26.63
C GLY A 239 -20.18 -0.39 -27.41
N ASN A 240 -19.28 -0.84 -28.28
CA ASN A 240 -19.41 -2.09 -29.03
C ASN A 240 -18.58 -3.25 -28.44
N GLU A 241 -17.76 -2.95 -27.43
CA GLU A 241 -16.90 -3.91 -26.77
C GLU A 241 -17.71 -4.88 -25.90
N THR A 242 -17.32 -6.14 -25.96
CA THR A 242 -17.99 -7.22 -25.22
C THR A 242 -17.28 -7.56 -23.91
N VAL A 243 -16.05 -7.08 -23.72
CA VAL A 243 -15.24 -7.33 -22.52
C VAL A 243 -14.87 -6.02 -21.83
N SER A 244 -15.14 -5.94 -20.53
CA SER A 244 -14.80 -4.81 -19.67
C SER A 244 -13.45 -5.05 -18.98
N PHE A 245 -12.52 -4.10 -19.05
CA PHE A 245 -11.26 -4.24 -18.31
C PHE A 245 -11.51 -4.26 -16.80
N LYS A 246 -12.34 -3.34 -16.29
CA LYS A 246 -12.68 -3.22 -14.87
C LYS A 246 -13.38 -4.47 -14.33
N LYS A 247 -14.32 -5.05 -15.08
CA LYS A 247 -15.15 -6.18 -14.61
C LYS A 247 -14.55 -7.55 -14.93
N ASP A 248 -13.99 -7.73 -16.12
CA ASP A 248 -13.62 -9.05 -16.63
C ASP A 248 -12.10 -9.31 -16.55
N ILE A 249 -11.24 -8.28 -16.67
CA ILE A 249 -9.78 -8.45 -16.74
C ILE A 249 -9.07 -8.16 -15.40
N ALA A 250 -9.27 -6.96 -14.84
CA ALA A 250 -8.60 -6.48 -13.64
C ALA A 250 -8.69 -7.45 -12.44
N PRO A 251 -9.83 -8.11 -12.15
CA PRO A 251 -9.96 -9.01 -11.00
C PRO A 251 -9.04 -10.22 -11.01
N PHE A 252 -8.76 -10.80 -12.18
CA PHE A 252 -7.85 -11.94 -12.25
C PHE A 252 -6.39 -11.52 -12.46
N PHE A 253 -6.13 -10.35 -13.07
CA PHE A 253 -4.78 -9.77 -13.08
C PHE A 253 -4.28 -9.46 -11.67
N ALA A 254 -5.13 -8.85 -10.84
CA ALA A 254 -4.79 -8.57 -9.45
C ALA A 254 -4.51 -9.84 -8.64
N ARG A 255 -5.40 -10.84 -8.75
CA ARG A 255 -5.28 -12.08 -7.97
C ARG A 255 -4.15 -12.99 -8.43
N LEU A 256 -3.90 -13.10 -9.73
CA LEU A 256 -2.96 -14.08 -10.30
C LEU A 256 -1.59 -13.51 -10.61
N CYS A 257 -1.50 -12.22 -10.95
CA CYS A 257 -0.29 -11.62 -11.50
C CYS A 257 0.37 -10.64 -10.51
N MET A 258 -0.41 -9.83 -9.79
CA MET A 258 0.15 -8.78 -8.92
C MET A 258 0.91 -9.31 -7.71
N ASN A 259 0.80 -10.59 -7.33
CA ASN A 259 1.67 -11.17 -6.29
C ASN A 259 3.16 -11.15 -6.67
N CYS A 260 3.48 -11.06 -7.96
CA CYS A 260 4.86 -11.07 -8.47
C CYS A 260 5.17 -9.96 -9.48
N HIS A 261 4.15 -9.22 -9.94
CA HIS A 261 4.25 -8.12 -10.89
C HIS A 261 3.57 -6.86 -10.31
N ASN A 262 4.10 -6.34 -9.21
CA ASN A 262 3.69 -5.10 -8.55
C ASN A 262 4.90 -4.16 -8.36
N ASP A 263 4.69 -2.99 -7.75
CA ASP A 263 5.76 -1.99 -7.57
C ASP A 263 6.88 -2.41 -6.60
N GLN A 264 6.58 -3.28 -5.64
CA GLN A 264 7.55 -3.80 -4.67
C GLN A 264 8.27 -5.05 -5.20
N GLN A 265 7.57 -5.84 -6.01
CA GLN A 265 8.05 -7.08 -6.63
C GLN A 265 7.68 -7.06 -8.10
N SER A 266 8.56 -6.54 -8.97
CA SER A 266 8.36 -6.44 -10.42
C SER A 266 9.19 -7.49 -11.16
N ARG A 267 8.81 -8.77 -11.10
CA ARG A 267 9.58 -9.82 -11.80
C ARG A 267 9.61 -9.56 -13.31
N GLY A 268 10.81 -9.63 -13.91
CA GLY A 268 11.02 -9.27 -15.32
C GLY A 268 10.74 -7.80 -15.63
N GLY A 269 10.82 -6.91 -14.63
CA GLY A 269 10.57 -5.47 -14.73
C GLY A 269 9.13 -5.05 -14.97
N LEU A 270 8.19 -5.99 -15.02
CA LEU A 270 6.77 -5.71 -15.25
C LEU A 270 6.07 -5.34 -13.94
N SER A 271 5.38 -4.20 -13.93
CA SER A 271 4.46 -3.80 -12.85
C SER A 271 3.04 -3.69 -13.41
N MET A 272 2.09 -4.35 -12.75
CA MET A 272 0.66 -4.28 -13.04
C MET A 272 -0.09 -3.47 -11.98
N SER A 273 0.60 -2.61 -11.23
CA SER A 273 -0.03 -1.85 -10.15
C SER A 273 -0.96 -0.75 -10.64
N THR A 274 -0.85 -0.33 -11.91
CA THR A 274 -1.78 0.58 -12.59
C THR A 274 -1.92 0.14 -14.05
N PHE A 275 -2.97 0.60 -14.74
CA PHE A 275 -3.17 0.27 -16.14
C PHE A 275 -2.05 0.84 -17.04
N GLU A 276 -1.59 2.06 -16.75
CA GLU A 276 -0.46 2.68 -17.44
C GLU A 276 0.83 1.86 -17.32
N LYS A 277 1.11 1.33 -16.13
CA LYS A 277 2.32 0.53 -15.88
C LYS A 277 2.25 -0.83 -16.58
N LEU A 278 1.06 -1.42 -16.65
CA LEU A 278 0.81 -2.63 -17.42
C LEU A 278 1.14 -2.41 -18.91
N LEU A 279 0.68 -1.31 -19.50
CA LEU A 279 0.95 -0.99 -20.91
C LEU A 279 2.40 -0.59 -21.18
N LYS A 280 3.05 0.04 -20.21
CA LYS A 280 4.49 0.34 -20.27
C LYS A 280 5.35 -0.93 -20.43
N GLY A 281 4.86 -2.08 -19.98
CA GLY A 281 5.56 -3.36 -20.09
C GLY A 281 6.70 -3.53 -19.10
N GLY A 282 7.59 -4.48 -19.39
CA GLY A 282 8.71 -4.87 -18.51
C GLY A 282 10.08 -4.78 -19.19
N GLU A 283 11.07 -5.49 -18.65
CA GLU A 283 12.43 -5.57 -19.22
C GLU A 283 12.45 -6.14 -20.65
N SER A 284 11.41 -6.86 -21.04
CA SER A 284 11.24 -7.42 -22.39
C SER A 284 10.46 -6.50 -23.34
N GLY A 285 10.18 -5.25 -22.95
CA GLY A 285 9.37 -4.32 -23.72
C GLY A 285 7.88 -4.47 -23.47
N GLU A 286 7.08 -4.03 -24.44
CA GLU A 286 5.61 -4.11 -24.41
C GLU A 286 5.15 -5.56 -24.26
N VAL A 287 4.22 -5.79 -23.33
CA VAL A 287 3.70 -7.13 -23.05
C VAL A 287 2.30 -7.35 -23.63
N LEU A 288 1.66 -6.27 -24.09
CA LEU A 288 0.32 -6.23 -24.66
C LEU A 288 0.35 -5.30 -25.88
N VAL A 289 -0.12 -5.79 -27.01
CA VAL A 289 -0.17 -5.06 -28.28
C VAL A 289 -1.63 -5.01 -28.76
N PRO A 290 -2.24 -3.82 -28.91
CA PRO A 290 -3.64 -3.70 -29.29
C PRO A 290 -3.95 -4.40 -30.62
N GLY A 291 -4.92 -5.30 -30.62
CA GLY A 291 -5.35 -6.04 -31.82
C GLY A 291 -4.43 -7.18 -32.25
N ASP A 292 -3.28 -7.39 -31.60
CA ASP A 292 -2.29 -8.39 -32.00
C ASP A 292 -1.98 -9.37 -30.86
N LEU A 293 -2.53 -10.58 -30.97
CA LEU A 293 -2.32 -11.66 -30.00
C LEU A 293 -0.91 -12.27 -30.09
N ASP A 294 -0.33 -12.33 -31.28
CA ASP A 294 0.98 -12.95 -31.52
C ASP A 294 2.10 -12.07 -30.98
N SER A 295 1.97 -10.74 -31.11
CA SER A 295 2.90 -9.78 -30.51
C SER A 295 2.62 -9.52 -29.03
N SER A 296 1.42 -9.85 -28.53
CA SER A 296 1.08 -9.74 -27.11
C SER A 296 1.72 -10.85 -26.27
N ARG A 297 2.95 -10.61 -25.81
CA ARG A 297 3.73 -11.58 -25.03
C ARG A 297 3.02 -12.09 -23.76
N LEU A 298 2.23 -11.26 -23.09
CA LEU A 298 1.42 -11.66 -21.92
C LEU A 298 0.41 -12.76 -22.30
N PHE A 299 -0.23 -12.64 -23.45
CA PHE A 299 -1.16 -13.65 -23.98
C PHE A 299 -0.43 -14.96 -24.30
N ARG A 300 0.73 -14.88 -24.96
CA ARG A 300 1.52 -16.09 -25.31
C ARG A 300 2.04 -16.83 -24.07
N LEU A 301 2.55 -16.11 -23.07
CA LEU A 301 3.02 -16.73 -21.82
C LEU A 301 1.86 -17.35 -21.01
N THR A 302 0.67 -16.74 -21.01
CA THR A 302 -0.49 -17.28 -20.28
C THR A 302 -1.16 -18.46 -20.98
N GLY A 303 -1.18 -18.44 -22.31
CA GLY A 303 -1.63 -19.55 -23.17
C GLY A 303 -0.65 -20.72 -23.22
N GLY A 304 0.58 -20.57 -22.74
CA GLY A 304 1.63 -21.59 -22.86
C GLY A 304 2.21 -21.71 -24.28
N LEU A 305 2.04 -20.66 -25.09
CA LEU A 305 2.62 -20.51 -26.43
C LEU A 305 4.07 -20.02 -26.39
N GLU A 306 4.50 -19.47 -25.24
CA GLU A 306 5.88 -19.12 -24.93
C GLU A 306 6.25 -19.62 -23.52
N LEU A 307 7.53 -19.97 -23.32
CA LEU A 307 8.07 -20.37 -22.01
C LEU A 307 8.97 -19.27 -21.40
N PRO A 308 8.97 -19.12 -20.06
CA PRO A 308 8.21 -19.91 -19.09
C PRO A 308 6.71 -19.55 -19.09
N ARG A 309 5.85 -20.54 -18.90
CA ARG A 309 4.40 -20.31 -18.81
C ARG A 309 4.08 -19.47 -17.57
N MET A 310 3.18 -18.51 -17.72
CA MET A 310 2.68 -17.67 -16.63
C MET A 310 1.20 -17.94 -16.33
N PRO A 311 0.75 -17.84 -15.07
CA PRO A 311 1.54 -17.76 -13.85
C PRO A 311 2.44 -19.01 -13.64
N ASN A 312 3.64 -18.80 -13.08
CA ASN A 312 4.66 -19.84 -12.83
C ASN A 312 4.24 -20.88 -11.78
N ASN A 313 3.27 -20.56 -10.91
CA ASN A 313 2.72 -21.47 -9.92
C ASN A 313 1.69 -22.46 -10.52
N GLU A 314 1.06 -23.28 -9.66
CA GLU A 314 -0.06 -24.16 -10.05
C GLU A 314 -1.32 -23.39 -10.48
N ALA A 315 -1.36 -22.06 -10.32
CA ALA A 315 -2.50 -21.26 -10.72
C ALA A 315 -2.61 -21.17 -12.25
N ARG A 316 -3.84 -21.26 -12.75
CA ARG A 316 -4.15 -21.20 -14.18
C ARG A 316 -5.26 -20.18 -14.41
N LEU A 317 -5.19 -19.51 -15.57
CA LEU A 317 -6.35 -18.79 -16.08
C LEU A 317 -7.45 -19.83 -16.32
N THR A 318 -8.68 -19.50 -15.89
CA THR A 318 -9.85 -20.28 -16.29
C THR A 318 -10.07 -20.14 -17.80
N ARG A 319 -10.82 -21.07 -18.40
CA ARG A 319 -11.18 -20.95 -19.82
C ARG A 319 -11.84 -19.60 -20.12
N LYS A 320 -12.76 -19.15 -19.25
CA LYS A 320 -13.41 -17.85 -19.39
C LYS A 320 -12.39 -16.70 -19.38
N ASN A 321 -11.50 -16.64 -18.39
CA ASN A 321 -10.53 -15.54 -18.28
C ASN A 321 -9.55 -15.51 -19.46
N TYR A 322 -9.22 -16.66 -20.04
CA TYR A 322 -8.37 -16.72 -21.23
C TYR A 322 -9.09 -16.20 -22.48
N GLU A 323 -10.37 -16.57 -22.68
CA GLU A 323 -11.19 -16.03 -23.77
C GLU A 323 -11.46 -14.54 -23.60
N ASP A 324 -11.72 -14.06 -22.38
CA ASP A 324 -11.89 -12.64 -22.08
C ASP A 324 -10.60 -11.88 -22.40
N LEU A 325 -9.43 -12.40 -21.99
CA LEU A 325 -8.13 -11.79 -22.31
C LEU A 325 -7.89 -11.73 -23.83
N LYS A 326 -8.17 -12.83 -24.54
CA LYS A 326 -8.06 -12.89 -26.00
C LYS A 326 -8.91 -11.80 -26.65
N LYS A 327 -10.20 -11.79 -26.30
CA LYS A 327 -11.19 -10.90 -26.90
C LYS A 327 -10.88 -9.43 -26.58
N TRP A 328 -10.46 -9.13 -25.35
CA TRP A 328 -10.07 -7.79 -24.95
C TRP A 328 -8.84 -7.26 -25.71
N ILE A 329 -7.87 -8.11 -26.02
CA ILE A 329 -6.71 -7.73 -26.86
C ILE A 329 -7.18 -7.47 -28.30
N GLU A 330 -8.01 -8.35 -28.87
CA GLU A 330 -8.60 -8.17 -30.21
C GLU A 330 -9.43 -6.88 -30.32
N GLU A 331 -10.14 -6.50 -29.24
CA GLU A 331 -10.91 -5.26 -29.13
C GLU A 331 -10.02 -4.01 -28.92
N GLY A 332 -8.69 -4.18 -28.92
CA GLY A 332 -7.74 -3.09 -28.86
C GLY A 332 -7.45 -2.59 -27.45
N ILE A 333 -7.55 -3.47 -26.43
CA ILE A 333 -7.11 -3.22 -25.06
C ILE A 333 -7.81 -1.97 -24.47
N LYS A 334 -9.14 -1.97 -24.50
CA LYS A 334 -9.94 -0.84 -24.03
C LYS A 334 -9.94 -0.74 -22.50
N TYR A 335 -9.85 0.47 -21.97
CA TYR A 335 -9.87 0.75 -20.54
C TYR A 335 -11.08 1.60 -20.14
N ASP A 336 -11.92 1.00 -19.29
CA ASP A 336 -13.19 1.52 -18.81
C ASP A 336 -13.17 1.92 -17.32
N GLY A 337 -11.98 2.07 -16.73
CA GLY A 337 -11.78 2.68 -15.40
C GLY A 337 -11.77 4.22 -15.47
N ASP A 338 -11.72 4.91 -14.34
CA ASP A 338 -11.81 6.37 -14.34
C ASP A 338 -10.48 6.96 -14.81
N GLU A 339 -9.38 6.65 -14.10
CA GLU A 339 -8.04 7.19 -14.36
C GLU A 339 -7.01 6.06 -14.54
N PRO A 340 -6.35 5.92 -15.70
CA PRO A 340 -5.39 4.83 -15.96
C PRO A 340 -4.21 4.72 -14.98
N SER A 341 -3.89 5.82 -14.29
CA SER A 341 -2.85 5.92 -13.28
C SER A 341 -3.30 5.46 -11.89
N GLU A 342 -4.59 5.19 -11.70
CA GLU A 342 -5.11 4.70 -10.43
C GLU A 342 -4.60 3.29 -10.12
N PRO A 343 -4.41 2.94 -8.83
CA PRO A 343 -4.01 1.60 -8.44
C PRO A 343 -4.99 0.56 -9.00
N LEU A 344 -4.52 -0.50 -9.65
CA LEU A 344 -5.40 -1.57 -10.17
C LEU A 344 -6.32 -2.14 -9.08
N THR A 345 -5.87 -2.11 -7.82
CA THR A 345 -6.66 -2.51 -6.65
C THR A 345 -7.87 -1.61 -6.37
N SER A 346 -7.90 -0.34 -6.80
CA SER A 346 -9.09 0.53 -6.66
C SER A 346 -10.18 0.17 -7.68
N LEU A 347 -9.81 -0.46 -8.79
CA LEU A 347 -10.76 -0.93 -9.82
C LEU A 347 -11.43 -2.24 -9.46
N LEU A 348 -10.85 -3.01 -8.54
CA LEU A 348 -11.43 -4.25 -8.07
C LEU A 348 -12.71 -3.92 -7.30
N PRO A 349 -13.80 -4.68 -7.51
CA PRO A 349 -14.88 -4.63 -6.55
C PRO A 349 -14.27 -4.99 -5.19
N ASP A 350 -14.52 -4.14 -4.19
CA ASP A 350 -14.07 -4.38 -2.81
C ASP A 350 -14.33 -5.85 -2.45
N GLU A 351 -13.45 -6.49 -1.68
CA GLU A 351 -13.64 -7.88 -1.23
C GLU A 351 -15.04 -8.04 -0.62
N ALA A 352 -15.50 -6.97 0.04
CA ALA A 352 -16.87 -6.84 0.50
C ALA A 352 -17.91 -6.94 -0.64
N GLU A 353 -17.75 -6.23 -1.75
CA GLU A 353 -18.62 -6.24 -2.95
C GLU A 353 -18.66 -7.62 -3.63
N LEU A 354 -17.49 -8.24 -3.83
CA LEU A 354 -17.41 -9.62 -4.35
C LEU A 354 -18.08 -10.63 -3.42
N ALA A 355 -17.89 -10.46 -2.11
CA ALA A 355 -18.58 -11.25 -1.10
C ALA A 355 -20.09 -11.03 -1.20
N ARG A 356 -20.60 -9.79 -1.31
CA ARG A 356 -22.04 -9.54 -1.50
C ARG A 356 -22.56 -10.27 -2.72
N GLN A 357 -21.90 -10.13 -3.87
CA GLN A 357 -22.37 -10.77 -5.10
C GLN A 357 -22.41 -12.29 -5.01
N ARG A 358 -21.42 -12.90 -4.34
CA ARG A 358 -21.39 -14.35 -4.09
C ARG A 358 -22.51 -14.77 -3.13
N PHE A 359 -22.66 -14.04 -2.03
CA PHE A 359 -23.52 -14.43 -0.92
C PHE A 359 -24.99 -14.05 -1.11
N GLU A 360 -25.29 -12.97 -1.84
CA GLU A 360 -26.64 -12.60 -2.25
C GLU A 360 -27.28 -13.71 -3.09
N LYS A 361 -26.50 -14.31 -4.01
CA LYS A 361 -26.97 -15.39 -4.90
C LYS A 361 -27.01 -16.76 -4.24
N MET A 362 -26.33 -16.95 -3.11
CA MET A 362 -26.32 -18.23 -2.39
C MET A 362 -27.70 -18.52 -1.78
N PRO A 363 -28.28 -19.72 -1.94
CA PRO A 363 -29.51 -20.09 -1.23
C PRO A 363 -29.38 -19.98 0.30
N GLU A 364 -30.48 -19.69 1.00
CA GLU A 364 -30.48 -19.48 2.46
C GLU A 364 -29.88 -20.65 3.24
N GLU A 365 -30.29 -21.88 2.91
CA GLU A 365 -29.79 -23.10 3.57
C GLU A 365 -28.30 -23.36 3.29
N GLU A 366 -27.83 -23.07 2.07
CA GLU A 366 -26.41 -23.15 1.75
C GLU A 366 -25.61 -22.11 2.55
N PHE A 367 -26.18 -20.91 2.71
CA PHE A 367 -25.55 -19.84 3.49
C PHE A 367 -25.52 -20.18 4.99
N ARG A 368 -26.57 -20.80 5.54
CA ARG A 368 -26.59 -21.30 6.93
C ARG A 368 -25.48 -22.30 7.18
N LYS A 369 -25.29 -23.25 6.26
CA LYS A 369 -24.18 -24.20 6.34
C LYS A 369 -22.82 -23.48 6.25
N HIS A 370 -22.69 -22.52 5.32
CA HIS A 370 -21.48 -21.71 5.21
C HIS A 370 -21.16 -20.96 6.51
N ARG A 371 -22.18 -20.35 7.15
CA ARG A 371 -22.05 -19.67 8.45
C ARG A 371 -21.56 -20.62 9.53
N LEU A 372 -22.13 -21.83 9.61
CA LEU A 372 -21.69 -22.85 10.57
C LEU A 372 -20.23 -23.27 10.33
N ASP A 373 -19.87 -23.58 9.08
CA ASP A 373 -18.51 -23.98 8.71
C ASP A 373 -17.49 -22.88 9.02
N GLU A 374 -17.81 -21.61 8.72
CA GLU A 374 -16.99 -20.45 9.06
C GLU A 374 -16.82 -20.31 10.58
N SER A 375 -17.91 -20.41 11.34
CA SER A 375 -17.89 -20.30 12.80
C SER A 375 -17.06 -21.40 13.46
N LEU A 376 -17.17 -22.64 12.99
CA LEU A 376 -16.35 -23.76 13.49
C LEU A 376 -14.86 -23.58 13.14
N GLN A 377 -14.55 -23.02 11.97
CA GLN A 377 -13.17 -22.70 11.61
C GLN A 377 -12.58 -21.58 12.49
N ILE A 378 -13.35 -20.54 12.79
CA ILE A 378 -12.96 -19.48 13.73
C ILE A 378 -12.65 -20.11 15.10
N TRP A 379 -13.58 -20.90 15.62
CA TRP A 379 -13.41 -21.59 16.91
C TRP A 379 -12.13 -22.43 16.97
N LYS A 380 -11.86 -23.21 15.90
CA LYS A 380 -10.66 -24.04 15.80
C LYS A 380 -9.37 -23.23 15.80
N ARG A 381 -9.34 -22.05 15.15
CA ARG A 381 -8.14 -21.20 15.05
C ARG A 381 -7.77 -20.54 16.39
N ILE A 382 -8.76 -20.31 17.24
CA ILE A 382 -8.59 -19.68 18.56
C ILE A 382 -7.96 -20.65 19.57
N GLY A 383 -7.82 -21.93 19.22
CA GLY A 383 -7.01 -22.87 20.00
C GLY A 383 -7.73 -23.44 21.21
N SER A 384 -9.06 -23.50 21.20
CA SER A 384 -9.87 -24.05 22.30
C SER A 384 -9.64 -25.54 22.60
N GLY A 385 -9.01 -26.29 21.68
CA GLY A 385 -8.68 -27.71 21.84
C GLY A 385 -9.87 -28.68 21.78
N ASN A 386 -11.08 -28.21 22.08
CA ASN A 386 -12.33 -28.97 22.08
C ASN A 386 -13.34 -28.41 21.05
N GLU A 387 -14.21 -29.27 20.54
CA GLU A 387 -15.36 -28.85 19.74
C GLU A 387 -16.33 -28.01 20.60
N PRO A 388 -16.92 -26.94 20.04
CA PRO A 388 -17.91 -26.16 20.76
C PRO A 388 -19.22 -26.92 20.86
N THR A 389 -19.97 -26.69 21.94
CA THR A 389 -21.41 -26.96 21.95
C THR A 389 -22.08 -25.97 20.99
N VAL A 390 -23.05 -26.44 20.20
CA VAL A 390 -23.78 -25.63 19.22
C VAL A 390 -25.27 -25.71 19.48
N VAL A 391 -25.94 -24.56 19.49
CA VAL A 391 -27.39 -24.40 19.61
C VAL A 391 -27.87 -23.44 18.52
N GLU A 392 -28.93 -23.81 17.81
CA GLU A 392 -29.52 -22.98 16.76
C GLU A 392 -30.89 -22.45 17.18
N THR A 393 -31.19 -21.22 16.78
CA THR A 393 -32.52 -20.63 16.83
C THR A 393 -32.95 -20.20 15.41
N ASP A 394 -34.06 -19.47 15.30
CA ASP A 394 -34.53 -18.96 14.00
C ASP A 394 -33.53 -17.97 13.40
N HIS A 395 -32.95 -17.09 14.22
CA HIS A 395 -32.08 -16.00 13.78
C HIS A 395 -30.62 -16.10 14.27
N PHE A 396 -30.29 -17.03 15.15
CA PHE A 396 -28.97 -17.13 15.78
C PHE A 396 -28.35 -18.52 15.68
N LEU A 397 -27.04 -18.55 15.42
CA LEU A 397 -26.18 -19.71 15.58
C LEU A 397 -25.32 -19.50 16.82
N ILE A 398 -25.64 -20.18 17.92
CA ILE A 398 -24.96 -19.98 19.20
C ILE A 398 -23.99 -21.12 19.42
N LEU A 399 -22.73 -20.78 19.74
CA LEU A 399 -21.72 -21.78 20.02
C LEU A 399 -20.76 -21.35 21.14
N GLY A 400 -20.25 -22.32 21.88
CA GLY A 400 -19.41 -22.01 23.04
C GLY A 400 -18.90 -23.23 23.79
N ASN A 401 -18.13 -22.98 24.85
CA ASN A 401 -17.67 -24.01 25.81
C ASN A 401 -18.38 -23.93 27.16
N VAL A 402 -19.60 -23.39 27.18
CA VAL A 402 -20.52 -23.42 28.34
C VAL A 402 -21.56 -24.53 28.15
N PRO A 403 -22.29 -24.95 29.22
CA PRO A 403 -23.34 -25.97 29.11
C PRO A 403 -24.40 -25.65 28.05
N GLU A 404 -24.95 -26.67 27.39
CA GLU A 404 -25.95 -26.48 26.32
C GLU A 404 -27.18 -25.67 26.80
N GLU A 405 -27.67 -25.95 28.01
CA GLU A 405 -28.79 -25.20 28.62
C GLU A 405 -28.50 -23.70 28.71
N ARG A 406 -27.23 -23.34 28.96
CA ARG A 406 -26.78 -21.95 29.01
C ARG A 406 -26.80 -21.30 27.63
N LEU A 407 -26.37 -22.02 26.59
CA LEU A 407 -26.47 -21.56 25.20
C LEU A 407 -27.94 -21.41 24.75
N GLN A 408 -28.81 -22.34 25.13
CA GLN A 408 -30.26 -22.25 24.87
C GLN A 408 -30.88 -21.03 25.56
N GLN A 409 -30.47 -20.73 26.80
CA GLN A 409 -30.91 -19.53 27.52
C GLN A 409 -30.45 -18.25 26.80
N ALA A 410 -29.19 -18.19 26.37
CA ALA A 410 -28.67 -17.08 25.58
C ALA A 410 -29.43 -16.92 24.26
N GLY A 411 -29.80 -18.02 23.60
CA GLY A 411 -30.64 -18.01 22.39
C GLY A 411 -31.97 -17.32 22.59
N LYS A 412 -32.66 -17.62 23.71
CA LYS A 412 -33.93 -16.95 24.04
C LYS A 412 -33.74 -15.46 24.25
N TRP A 413 -32.68 -15.02 24.94
CA TRP A 413 -32.39 -13.59 25.14
C TRP A 413 -32.05 -12.85 23.84
N ALA A 414 -31.32 -13.51 22.94
CA ALA A 414 -30.98 -12.97 21.63
C ALA A 414 -32.23 -12.79 20.75
N GLU A 415 -33.11 -13.79 20.71
CA GLU A 415 -34.39 -13.72 19.98
C GLU A 415 -35.32 -12.62 20.53
N GLN A 416 -35.39 -12.48 21.86
CA GLN A 416 -36.14 -11.40 22.50
C GLN A 416 -35.63 -10.02 22.09
N SER A 417 -34.30 -9.82 22.15
CA SER A 417 -33.67 -8.56 21.75
C SER A 417 -33.88 -8.28 20.26
N TYR A 418 -33.75 -9.29 19.41
CA TYR A 418 -33.97 -9.14 17.98
C TYR A 418 -35.40 -8.72 17.65
N SER A 419 -36.40 -9.37 18.25
CA SER A 419 -37.82 -9.03 18.07
C SER A 419 -38.13 -7.59 18.51
N SER A 420 -37.55 -7.16 19.64
CA SER A 420 -37.64 -5.78 20.15
C SER A 420 -37.06 -4.78 19.13
N LEU A 421 -35.90 -5.08 18.54
CA LEU A 421 -35.25 -4.26 17.51
C LEU A 421 -36.05 -4.18 16.21
N GLN A 422 -36.60 -5.30 15.74
CA GLN A 422 -37.46 -5.33 14.55
C GLN A 422 -38.68 -4.42 14.73
N THR A 423 -39.29 -4.47 15.91
CA THR A 423 -40.44 -3.62 16.24
C THR A 423 -40.06 -2.15 16.29
N ARG A 424 -38.96 -1.81 16.98
CA ARG A 424 -38.48 -0.42 17.13
C ARG A 424 -38.16 0.25 15.79
N PHE A 425 -37.51 -0.48 14.88
CA PHE A 425 -37.05 0.04 13.59
C PHE A 425 -37.98 -0.29 12.41
N ASN A 426 -39.15 -0.86 12.66
CA ASN A 426 -40.11 -1.31 11.64
C ASN A 426 -39.45 -2.18 10.55
N ASP A 427 -38.71 -3.20 11.00
CA ASP A 427 -37.81 -4.02 10.20
C ASP A 427 -38.19 -5.52 10.28
N SER A 428 -39.46 -5.82 10.03
CA SER A 428 -40.02 -7.18 10.18
C SER A 428 -40.05 -7.99 8.89
N GLU A 429 -39.80 -7.38 7.73
CA GLU A 429 -40.00 -8.04 6.43
C GLU A 429 -38.93 -9.09 6.08
N LYS A 430 -37.69 -8.91 6.56
CA LYS A 430 -36.57 -9.82 6.26
C LYS A 430 -35.68 -10.03 7.49
N PRO A 431 -35.07 -11.22 7.65
CA PRO A 431 -34.03 -11.43 8.64
C PRO A 431 -32.90 -10.43 8.46
N ALA A 432 -32.40 -9.88 9.57
CA ALA A 432 -31.34 -8.87 9.54
C ALA A 432 -30.01 -9.45 9.02
N TRP A 433 -29.80 -10.75 9.23
CA TRP A 433 -28.63 -11.48 8.77
C TRP A 433 -29.04 -12.71 7.98
N LYS A 434 -28.45 -12.87 6.80
CA LYS A 434 -28.59 -14.07 6.00
C LYS A 434 -27.91 -15.24 6.71
N GLY A 435 -28.59 -16.37 6.83
CA GLY A 435 -28.11 -17.57 7.53
C GLY A 435 -27.63 -17.36 8.95
N ARG A 436 -28.36 -16.52 9.71
CA ARG A 436 -28.21 -16.27 11.15
C ARG A 436 -26.99 -15.43 11.55
N LEU A 437 -27.09 -14.76 12.70
CA LEU A 437 -25.95 -14.17 13.39
C LEU A 437 -25.26 -15.25 14.23
N ALA A 438 -23.95 -15.42 14.07
CA ALA A 438 -23.19 -16.29 14.97
C ALA A 438 -22.93 -15.59 16.31
N VAL A 439 -23.13 -16.32 17.42
CA VAL A 439 -22.91 -15.84 18.79
C VAL A 439 -21.93 -16.80 19.46
N PHE A 440 -20.73 -16.33 19.74
CA PHE A 440 -19.70 -17.09 20.45
C PHE A 440 -19.75 -16.78 21.94
N ILE A 441 -19.92 -17.79 22.79
CA ILE A 441 -19.95 -17.65 24.24
C ILE A 441 -18.79 -18.44 24.86
N THR A 442 -17.82 -17.73 25.41
CA THR A 442 -16.65 -18.32 26.06
C THR A 442 -16.85 -18.44 27.57
N ALA A 443 -16.42 -19.55 28.16
CA ALA A 443 -16.54 -19.81 29.60
C ALA A 443 -15.47 -19.09 30.43
N ASP A 444 -14.39 -18.65 29.80
CA ASP A 444 -13.21 -18.13 30.48
C ASP A 444 -12.55 -16.98 29.72
N ARG A 445 -11.80 -16.18 30.48
CA ARG A 445 -11.12 -14.98 29.97
C ARG A 445 -9.99 -15.30 29.00
N PHE A 446 -9.41 -16.50 29.06
CA PHE A 446 -8.33 -16.88 28.16
C PHE A 446 -8.87 -17.02 26.74
N LEU A 447 -9.92 -17.81 26.53
CA LEU A 447 -10.54 -17.95 25.20
C LEU A 447 -11.10 -16.62 24.68
N HIS A 448 -11.75 -15.84 25.54
CA HIS A 448 -12.18 -14.49 25.19
C HIS A 448 -11.01 -13.62 24.68
N GLY A 449 -9.84 -13.73 25.32
CA GLY A 449 -8.64 -13.01 24.90
C GLY A 449 -8.02 -13.52 23.60
N GLU A 450 -8.10 -14.82 23.33
CA GLU A 450 -7.67 -15.41 22.06
C GLU A 450 -8.57 -14.94 20.89
N PHE A 451 -9.89 -14.80 21.11
CA PHE A 451 -10.78 -14.15 20.15
C PHE A 451 -10.33 -12.72 19.82
N PHE A 452 -9.97 -11.93 20.83
CA PHE A 452 -9.49 -10.56 20.63
C PHE A 452 -8.17 -10.52 19.85
N THR A 453 -7.23 -11.40 20.19
CA THR A 453 -5.94 -11.53 19.51
C THR A 453 -6.11 -11.93 18.05
N TYR A 454 -7.00 -12.89 17.78
CA TYR A 454 -7.35 -13.32 16.42
C TYR A 454 -7.93 -12.17 15.58
N MET A 455 -8.78 -11.32 16.17
CA MET A 455 -9.54 -10.31 15.43
C MET A 455 -8.82 -8.96 15.27
N LYS A 456 -8.19 -8.41 16.31
CA LYS A 456 -7.78 -6.99 16.33
C LYS A 456 -6.28 -6.68 16.26
N LYS A 457 -5.38 -7.68 16.17
CA LYS A 457 -3.90 -7.48 16.05
C LYS A 457 -3.38 -6.30 16.90
N GLY A 458 -3.61 -6.30 18.22
CA GLY A 458 -3.24 -5.18 19.10
C GLY A 458 -3.21 -5.54 20.59
N GLU A 459 -2.62 -4.65 21.41
CA GLU A 459 -2.28 -4.88 22.82
C GLU A 459 -3.48 -5.16 23.76
N LEU A 460 -3.24 -6.02 24.75
CA LEU A 460 -4.19 -6.75 25.60
C LEU A 460 -4.67 -6.01 26.87
N GLU A 461 -4.35 -4.73 27.05
CA GLU A 461 -4.41 -4.13 28.39
C GLU A 461 -5.83 -3.91 28.94
N ASN A 462 -6.88 -3.90 28.12
CA ASN A 462 -8.27 -3.85 28.59
C ASN A 462 -9.20 -4.56 27.60
N TYR A 463 -9.64 -5.79 27.91
CA TYR A 463 -10.58 -6.52 27.07
C TYR A 463 -11.88 -5.71 26.91
N PRO A 464 -12.36 -5.49 25.68
CA PRO A 464 -13.71 -4.98 25.49
C PRO A 464 -14.71 -5.96 26.11
N ALA A 465 -15.91 -5.48 26.43
CA ALA A 465 -16.92 -6.31 27.04
C ALA A 465 -17.43 -7.43 26.06
N GLY A 466 -17.18 -7.27 24.76
CA GLY A 466 -17.34 -8.28 23.72
C GLY A 466 -16.79 -7.80 22.37
N ILE A 467 -16.94 -8.63 21.35
CA ILE A 467 -16.52 -8.33 19.97
C ILE A 467 -17.74 -8.38 19.06
N VAL A 468 -17.84 -7.43 18.14
CA VAL A 468 -18.86 -7.42 17.07
C VAL A 468 -18.16 -7.32 15.73
N GLN A 469 -18.49 -8.22 14.82
CA GLN A 469 -18.01 -8.20 13.44
C GLN A 469 -19.18 -8.41 12.50
N VAL A 470 -19.54 -7.36 11.76
CA VAL A 470 -20.53 -7.43 10.68
C VAL A 470 -19.93 -6.81 9.43
N THR A 471 -19.72 -7.61 8.39
CA THR A 471 -19.20 -7.14 7.11
C THR A 471 -20.34 -6.88 6.13
N PRO A 472 -20.11 -6.11 5.04
CA PRO A 472 -21.16 -5.80 4.08
C PRO A 472 -21.85 -7.04 3.49
N ALA A 473 -23.14 -6.90 3.17
CA ALA A 473 -24.06 -8.01 2.84
C ALA A 473 -24.12 -9.16 3.86
N ASN A 474 -23.69 -8.93 5.09
CA ASN A 474 -23.66 -9.94 6.15
C ASN A 474 -22.81 -11.17 5.75
N ALA A 475 -21.77 -10.97 4.93
CA ALA A 475 -20.83 -12.02 4.52
C ALA A 475 -20.26 -12.74 5.76
N THR A 476 -19.72 -11.94 6.68
CA THR A 476 -19.34 -12.36 8.02
C THR A 476 -20.20 -11.58 9.01
N ALA A 477 -20.91 -12.27 9.89
CA ALA A 477 -21.75 -11.66 10.90
C ALA A 477 -21.66 -12.49 12.19
N PHE A 478 -20.95 -11.98 13.18
CA PHE A 478 -20.88 -12.61 14.49
C PHE A 478 -20.70 -11.61 15.63
N VAL A 479 -21.04 -12.06 16.82
CA VAL A 479 -20.69 -11.44 18.10
C VAL A 479 -19.98 -12.46 18.98
N GLU A 480 -19.08 -11.99 19.84
CA GLU A 480 -18.43 -12.81 20.86
C GLU A 480 -18.51 -12.14 22.22
N LEU A 481 -18.73 -12.95 23.26
CA LEU A 481 -18.71 -12.55 24.65
C LEU A 481 -18.26 -13.69 25.56
N MET A 482 -17.77 -13.31 26.74
CA MET A 482 -17.54 -14.23 27.85
C MET A 482 -18.81 -14.36 28.71
N ASP A 483 -19.10 -15.56 29.21
CA ASP A 483 -20.13 -15.76 30.24
C ASP A 483 -19.66 -15.16 31.58
N SER A 484 -20.07 -13.92 31.83
CA SER A 484 -19.76 -13.19 33.07
C SER A 484 -20.70 -13.52 34.23
N GLY A 485 -21.62 -14.48 34.07
CA GLY A 485 -22.73 -14.71 34.97
C GLY A 485 -23.86 -13.68 34.85
N ASP A 486 -24.99 -13.99 35.48
CA ASP A 486 -26.24 -13.22 35.33
C ASP A 486 -26.31 -11.98 36.22
N GLN A 487 -25.62 -12.01 37.36
CA GLN A 487 -25.73 -10.96 38.37
C GLN A 487 -24.84 -9.77 38.00
N PRO A 488 -25.40 -8.57 37.73
CA PRO A 488 -24.60 -7.39 37.46
C PRO A 488 -23.81 -6.96 38.70
N THR A 489 -22.59 -6.49 38.48
CA THR A 489 -21.76 -5.83 39.49
C THR A 489 -21.53 -4.37 39.10
N GLY A 490 -20.88 -3.58 39.96
CA GLY A 490 -20.46 -2.24 39.56
C GLY A 490 -19.51 -2.22 38.34
N GLY A 491 -18.79 -3.32 38.07
CA GLY A 491 -17.84 -3.46 36.96
C GLY A 491 -18.41 -4.16 35.72
N THR A 492 -19.34 -5.08 35.89
CA THR A 492 -19.86 -5.98 34.84
C THR A 492 -21.39 -5.90 34.72
N PRO A 493 -21.96 -5.79 33.51
CA PRO A 493 -23.41 -5.60 33.33
C PRO A 493 -24.26 -6.88 33.48
N GLY A 494 -23.63 -8.04 33.61
CA GLY A 494 -24.30 -9.34 33.52
C GLY A 494 -24.42 -9.83 32.07
N MET A 495 -24.44 -11.15 31.87
CA MET A 495 -24.35 -11.76 30.54
C MET A 495 -25.55 -11.41 29.65
N GLN A 496 -26.77 -11.38 30.19
CA GLN A 496 -27.96 -11.04 29.41
C GLN A 496 -27.83 -9.64 28.78
N PHE A 497 -27.47 -8.64 29.59
CA PHE A 497 -27.24 -7.28 29.09
C PHE A 497 -26.13 -7.27 28.04
N GLN A 498 -25.00 -7.91 28.35
CA GLN A 498 -23.83 -8.01 27.46
C GLN A 498 -24.21 -8.54 26.08
N LEU A 499 -24.96 -9.65 26.05
CA LEU A 499 -25.42 -10.28 24.83
C LEU A 499 -26.36 -9.37 24.04
N GLN A 500 -27.39 -8.83 24.69
CA GLN A 500 -28.39 -7.98 24.02
C GLN A 500 -27.76 -6.68 23.49
N HIS A 501 -26.77 -6.13 24.20
CA HIS A 501 -25.95 -5.01 23.75
C HIS A 501 -25.17 -5.34 22.47
N LEU A 502 -24.45 -6.48 22.43
CA LEU A 502 -23.68 -6.87 21.24
C LEU A 502 -24.59 -7.23 20.05
N VAL A 503 -25.72 -7.89 20.30
CA VAL A 503 -26.74 -8.19 19.27
C VAL A 503 -27.31 -6.88 18.70
N THR A 504 -27.59 -5.89 19.54
CA THR A 504 -28.04 -4.57 19.11
C THR A 504 -26.96 -3.85 18.30
N GLU A 505 -25.69 -3.91 18.71
CA GLU A 505 -24.58 -3.35 17.92
C GLU A 505 -24.44 -4.01 16.55
N ALA A 506 -24.57 -5.34 16.49
CA ALA A 506 -24.56 -6.08 15.23
C ALA A 506 -25.74 -5.68 14.34
N PHE A 507 -26.91 -5.46 14.93
CA PHE A 507 -28.11 -5.03 14.21
C PHE A 507 -27.95 -3.62 13.66
N LEU A 508 -27.35 -2.70 14.43
CA LEU A 508 -27.04 -1.35 13.96
C LEU A 508 -26.03 -1.36 12.81
N SER A 509 -25.02 -2.24 12.87
CA SER A 509 -23.92 -2.34 11.88
C SER A 509 -24.28 -3.04 10.56
N ARG A 510 -25.49 -3.59 10.43
CA ARG A 510 -25.89 -4.34 9.24
C ARG A 510 -25.92 -3.48 7.97
N GLY A 511 -25.78 -4.13 6.82
CA GLY A 511 -25.81 -3.44 5.52
C GLY A 511 -24.54 -2.65 5.18
N GLY A 512 -23.46 -2.80 5.96
CA GLY A 512 -22.19 -2.09 5.74
C GLY A 512 -22.22 -0.62 6.15
N VAL A 513 -23.22 -0.21 6.91
CA VAL A 513 -23.38 1.15 7.44
C VAL A 513 -22.32 1.37 8.52
N LYS A 514 -21.54 2.46 8.38
CA LYS A 514 -20.52 2.84 9.35
C LYS A 514 -21.07 3.93 10.27
N PHE A 515 -21.31 3.56 11.52
CA PHE A 515 -21.52 4.51 12.61
C PHE A 515 -20.20 4.77 13.32
N PRO A 516 -19.97 5.97 13.87
CA PRO A 516 -18.93 6.17 14.86
C PRO A 516 -19.10 5.20 16.02
N ASP A 517 -17.99 4.69 16.52
CA ASP A 517 -17.95 3.62 17.52
C ASP A 517 -18.66 4.05 18.82
N TRP A 518 -18.50 5.32 19.22
CA TRP A 518 -19.13 5.87 20.43
C TRP A 518 -20.65 5.91 20.29
N PHE A 519 -21.16 6.23 19.10
CA PHE A 519 -22.59 6.35 18.86
C PHE A 519 -23.22 4.97 18.79
N ARG A 520 -22.56 4.04 18.08
CA ARG A 520 -23.00 2.65 17.96
C ARG A 520 -23.11 1.98 19.32
N SER A 521 -22.06 2.06 20.14
CA SER A 521 -22.05 1.47 21.49
C SER A 521 -23.05 2.18 22.42
N GLY A 522 -23.02 3.51 22.46
CA GLY A 522 -23.92 4.29 23.32
C GLY A 522 -25.41 4.09 22.99
N MET A 523 -25.76 4.08 21.71
CA MET A 523 -27.12 3.83 21.25
C MET A 523 -27.56 2.41 21.58
N SER A 524 -26.67 1.43 21.39
CA SER A 524 -26.96 0.05 21.75
C SER A 524 -27.27 -0.12 23.24
N GLN A 525 -26.41 0.41 24.12
CA GLN A 525 -26.64 0.35 25.57
C GLN A 525 -27.95 1.02 25.97
N ARG A 526 -28.25 2.18 25.38
CA ARG A 526 -29.51 2.90 25.62
C ARG A 526 -30.72 2.05 25.23
N ILE A 527 -30.74 1.51 24.00
CA ILE A 527 -31.86 0.68 23.52
C ILE A 527 -32.11 -0.48 24.49
N VAL A 528 -31.03 -1.15 24.93
CA VAL A 528 -31.11 -2.30 25.83
C VAL A 528 -31.58 -1.91 27.24
N LEU A 529 -31.20 -0.72 27.74
CA LEU A 529 -31.68 -0.20 29.03
C LEU A 529 -33.12 0.31 28.99
N GLU A 530 -33.61 0.75 27.83
CA GLU A 530 -35.02 1.10 27.61
C GLU A 530 -35.92 -0.15 27.54
N ASP A 531 -35.35 -1.31 27.25
CA ASP A 531 -36.08 -2.57 27.21
C ASP A 531 -36.39 -3.07 28.63
N ASN A 532 -37.67 -3.26 28.95
CA ASN A 532 -38.14 -3.67 30.28
C ASN A 532 -37.70 -5.10 30.67
N THR A 533 -36.98 -5.81 29.80
CA THR A 533 -36.44 -7.14 30.09
C THR A 533 -35.23 -7.15 31.02
N ILE A 534 -34.61 -5.99 31.26
CA ILE A 534 -33.47 -5.87 32.18
C ILE A 534 -33.90 -5.06 33.41
N ASP A 535 -33.49 -5.51 34.60
CA ASP A 535 -33.80 -4.82 35.85
C ASP A 535 -33.40 -3.33 35.76
N GLN A 536 -34.39 -2.43 35.82
CA GLN A 536 -34.18 -0.99 35.81
C GLN A 536 -33.30 -0.50 36.97
N LYS A 537 -33.05 -1.35 38.00
CA LYS A 537 -32.11 -1.10 39.09
C LYS A 537 -30.70 -1.64 38.83
N ASN A 538 -30.36 -1.98 37.57
CA ASN A 538 -29.07 -2.53 37.19
C ASN A 538 -27.92 -1.72 37.85
N VAL A 539 -27.19 -2.39 38.73
CA VAL A 539 -26.12 -1.78 39.55
C VAL A 539 -24.99 -1.27 38.67
N TRP A 540 -24.73 -1.94 37.55
CA TRP A 540 -23.78 -1.50 36.54
C TRP A 540 -24.24 -0.20 35.87
N ALA A 541 -25.50 -0.13 35.44
CA ALA A 541 -26.03 1.08 34.81
C ALA A 541 -25.95 2.30 35.75
N ARG A 542 -26.21 2.09 37.05
CA ARG A 542 -26.04 3.12 38.08
C ARG A 542 -24.58 3.51 38.34
N SER A 543 -23.63 2.59 38.12
CA SER A 543 -22.20 2.87 38.29
C SER A 543 -21.56 3.58 37.09
N LEU A 544 -22.24 3.66 35.94
CA LEU A 544 -21.70 4.30 34.73
C LEU A 544 -21.23 5.73 34.98
N ASN A 545 -22.02 6.53 35.69
CA ASN A 545 -21.66 7.91 36.01
C ASN A 545 -20.41 8.00 36.88
N SER A 546 -20.28 7.19 37.94
CA SER A 546 -19.11 7.23 38.82
C SER A 546 -17.85 6.69 38.15
N ARG A 547 -17.99 5.66 37.28
CA ARG A 547 -16.89 5.14 36.46
C ARG A 547 -16.41 6.16 35.43
N LEU A 548 -17.35 6.85 34.78
CA LEU A 548 -17.03 7.91 33.84
C LEU A 548 -16.22 9.02 34.52
N VAL A 549 -16.59 9.42 35.75
CA VAL A 549 -15.84 10.40 36.58
C VAL A 549 -14.37 10.03 36.72
N GLY A 550 -14.07 8.75 36.95
CA GLY A 550 -12.69 8.26 37.00
C GLY A 550 -11.92 8.40 35.67
N SER A 551 -12.60 8.32 34.53
CA SER A 551 -12.00 8.39 33.20
C SER A 551 -11.95 9.81 32.60
N ILE A 552 -12.76 10.75 33.11
CA ILE A 552 -12.93 12.10 32.56
C ILE A 552 -11.61 12.88 32.50
N LYS A 553 -10.74 12.75 33.50
CA LYS A 553 -9.44 13.45 33.49
C LYS A 553 -8.60 13.03 32.28
N LYS A 554 -8.53 11.73 31.99
CA LYS A 554 -7.79 11.18 30.84
C LYS A 554 -8.42 11.58 29.51
N ILE A 555 -9.76 11.54 29.42
CA ILE A 555 -10.51 11.96 28.23
C ILE A 555 -10.30 13.45 27.94
N ALA A 556 -10.41 14.31 28.95
CA ALA A 556 -10.22 15.75 28.82
C ALA A 556 -8.78 16.14 28.45
N GLU A 557 -7.78 15.48 29.04
CA GLU A 557 -6.36 15.67 28.68
C GLU A 557 -6.04 15.24 27.24
N ARG A 558 -6.72 14.22 26.71
CA ARG A 558 -6.57 13.82 25.30
C ARG A 558 -7.27 14.79 24.34
N ARG A 559 -8.46 15.29 24.70
CA ARG A 559 -9.17 16.34 23.94
C ARG A 559 -8.30 17.57 23.71
N SER A 560 -7.72 18.09 24.79
CA SER A 560 -6.96 19.34 24.72
C SER A 560 -5.71 19.26 23.83
N LYS A 561 -5.22 18.04 23.58
CA LYS A 561 -4.05 17.78 22.72
C LYS A 561 -4.39 17.54 21.24
N ASN A 562 -5.55 16.95 20.93
CA ASN A 562 -5.79 16.36 19.59
C ASN A 562 -6.98 16.95 18.80
N GLY A 563 -7.80 17.84 19.38
CA GLY A 563 -8.97 18.41 18.68
C GLY A 563 -10.29 17.68 18.96
N GLU A 564 -11.17 17.60 17.96
CA GLU A 564 -12.54 17.05 18.06
C GLU A 564 -12.55 15.57 18.48
N LEU A 565 -13.50 15.20 19.35
CA LEU A 565 -13.65 13.85 19.91
C LEU A 565 -14.72 13.01 19.18
N PHE A 566 -15.40 13.61 18.19
CA PHE A 566 -16.40 12.94 17.35
C PHE A 566 -15.78 12.07 16.24
N THR A 567 -14.47 12.19 16.02
CA THR A 567 -13.73 11.32 15.10
C THR A 567 -13.26 10.05 15.82
N ASP A 568 -13.56 8.89 15.24
CA ASP A 568 -13.16 7.58 15.77
C ASP A 568 -11.63 7.48 15.97
N GLY A 569 -11.19 6.88 17.09
CA GLY A 569 -9.78 6.56 17.34
C GLY A 569 -9.15 7.06 18.66
N PHE A 570 -9.91 7.74 19.53
CA PHE A 570 -9.35 8.34 20.77
C PHE A 570 -9.70 7.64 22.08
N PHE A 571 -10.63 6.69 22.07
CA PHE A 571 -11.06 5.96 23.27
C PHE A 571 -10.44 4.57 23.31
N THR A 572 -10.01 4.14 24.49
CA THR A 572 -9.85 2.69 24.72
C THR A 572 -11.23 2.02 24.64
N PRO A 573 -11.32 0.71 24.32
CA PRO A 573 -12.62 0.04 24.24
C PRO A 573 -13.47 0.19 25.52
N ALA A 574 -12.83 0.15 26.70
CA ALA A 574 -13.52 0.33 27.98
C ALA A 574 -14.03 1.77 28.21
N GLU A 575 -13.37 2.78 27.64
CA GLU A 575 -13.82 4.17 27.71
C GLU A 575 -14.92 4.48 26.70
N LEU A 576 -14.89 3.80 25.54
CA LEU A 576 -15.85 3.96 24.47
C LEU A 576 -17.27 3.70 24.96
N ASP A 577 -17.47 2.59 25.67
CA ASP A 577 -18.79 2.20 26.18
C ASP A 577 -19.33 3.22 27.19
N LEU A 578 -18.50 3.67 28.12
CA LEU A 578 -18.88 4.63 29.16
C LEU A 578 -19.19 6.00 28.57
N TYR A 579 -18.31 6.50 27.68
CA TYR A 579 -18.44 7.81 27.09
C TYR A 579 -19.57 7.86 26.07
N GLY A 580 -19.64 6.85 25.19
CA GLY A 580 -20.68 6.71 24.18
C GLY A 580 -22.07 6.72 24.80
N PHE A 581 -22.29 5.94 25.86
CA PHE A 581 -23.57 5.93 26.58
C PHE A 581 -23.89 7.31 27.17
N ALA A 582 -22.97 7.93 27.89
CA ALA A 582 -23.22 9.24 28.51
C ALA A 582 -23.53 10.34 27.49
N LEU A 583 -22.88 10.29 26.33
CA LEU A 583 -23.12 11.23 25.25
C LEU A 583 -24.47 11.00 24.58
N VAL A 584 -24.84 9.75 24.27
CA VAL A 584 -26.17 9.42 23.73
C VAL A 584 -27.28 9.75 24.72
N GLU A 585 -27.09 9.46 26.00
CA GLU A 585 -28.00 9.87 27.08
C GLU A 585 -28.17 11.38 27.13
N LYS A 586 -27.06 12.13 27.06
CA LYS A 586 -27.14 13.59 27.02
C LYS A 586 -27.92 14.05 25.79
N LEU A 587 -27.58 13.56 24.60
CA LEU A 587 -28.26 13.90 23.36
C LEU A 587 -29.77 13.67 23.46
N SER A 588 -30.19 12.57 24.09
CA SER A 588 -31.61 12.27 24.31
C SER A 588 -32.35 13.14 25.31
N ARG A 589 -31.62 13.94 26.09
CA ARG A 589 -32.23 14.98 26.94
C ARG A 589 -32.38 16.28 26.16
N TYR A 590 -31.50 16.51 25.18
CA TYR A 590 -31.60 17.65 24.25
C TYR A 590 -32.67 17.43 23.16
N MET A 591 -33.00 16.18 22.83
CA MET A 591 -33.99 15.84 21.82
C MET A 591 -34.96 14.75 22.28
N GLU A 592 -36.17 14.72 21.74
CA GLU A 592 -37.09 13.61 21.99
C GLU A 592 -36.47 12.25 21.62
N PRO A 593 -36.67 11.17 22.42
CA PRO A 593 -36.09 9.85 22.17
C PRO A 593 -36.26 9.33 20.73
N LYS A 594 -37.44 9.55 20.12
CA LYS A 594 -37.75 9.14 18.74
C LYS A 594 -36.85 9.78 17.68
N LYS A 595 -36.24 10.93 17.99
CA LYS A 595 -35.32 11.60 17.06
C LYS A 595 -33.98 10.89 16.94
N LEU A 596 -33.53 10.17 17.97
CA LEU A 596 -32.30 9.36 17.88
C LEU A 596 -32.50 8.16 16.94
N ASP A 597 -33.68 7.52 17.00
CA ASP A 597 -34.03 6.45 16.07
C ASP A 597 -34.07 6.97 14.62
N ALA A 598 -34.52 8.21 14.41
CA ALA A 598 -34.48 8.87 13.10
C ALA A 598 -33.04 9.14 12.60
N VAL A 599 -32.10 9.46 13.49
CA VAL A 599 -30.66 9.56 13.13
C VAL A 599 -30.14 8.21 12.64
N VAL A 600 -30.45 7.11 13.34
CA VAL A 600 -30.08 5.76 12.90
C VAL A 600 -30.64 5.47 11.50
N ALA A 601 -31.92 5.80 11.26
CA ALA A 601 -32.55 5.63 9.95
C ALA A 601 -31.88 6.45 8.85
N ALA A 602 -31.57 7.73 9.11
CA ALA A 602 -30.91 8.61 8.16
C ALA A 602 -29.50 8.11 7.80
N VAL A 603 -28.71 7.69 8.79
CA VAL A 603 -27.36 7.15 8.54
C VAL A 603 -27.43 5.83 7.76
N ARG A 604 -28.41 4.97 8.05
CA ARG A 604 -28.67 3.77 7.23
C ARG A 604 -29.07 4.10 5.78
N ALA A 605 -29.67 5.27 5.55
CA ALA A 605 -29.97 5.79 4.21
C ALA A 605 -28.75 6.43 3.52
N GLY A 606 -27.56 6.39 4.13
CA GLY A 606 -26.32 6.94 3.59
C GLY A 606 -26.08 8.42 3.93
N VAL A 607 -26.86 9.00 4.84
CA VAL A 607 -26.62 10.36 5.33
C VAL A 607 -25.45 10.35 6.31
N ASP A 608 -24.51 11.30 6.17
CA ASP A 608 -23.45 11.51 7.15
C ASP A 608 -24.02 11.74 8.55
N ILE A 609 -23.37 11.24 9.60
CA ILE A 609 -23.92 11.30 10.96
C ILE A 609 -24.13 12.73 11.46
N ASN A 610 -23.26 13.67 11.13
CA ASN A 610 -23.42 15.07 11.53
C ASN A 610 -24.58 15.73 10.79
N ALA A 611 -24.73 15.39 9.50
CA ALA A 611 -25.88 15.81 8.71
C ALA A 611 -27.19 15.21 9.26
N ALA A 612 -27.19 13.94 9.67
CA ALA A 612 -28.34 13.27 10.27
C ALA A 612 -28.76 13.94 11.60
N PHE A 613 -27.80 14.29 12.46
CA PHE A 613 -28.08 15.06 13.68
C PHE A 613 -28.64 16.46 13.38
N THR A 614 -28.10 17.12 12.36
CA THR A 614 -28.61 18.43 11.92
C THR A 614 -30.06 18.35 11.46
N GLN A 615 -30.42 17.31 10.70
CA GLN A 615 -31.78 17.07 10.22
C GLN A 615 -32.80 16.91 11.35
N VAL A 616 -32.41 16.32 12.48
CA VAL A 616 -33.30 16.16 13.65
C VAL A 616 -33.31 17.36 14.61
N GLY A 617 -32.62 18.44 14.24
CA GLY A 617 -32.61 19.71 14.96
C GLY A 617 -31.45 19.87 15.94
N VAL A 618 -30.33 19.13 15.76
CA VAL A 618 -29.09 19.34 16.51
C VAL A 618 -28.03 19.97 15.61
N PRO A 619 -27.91 21.31 15.60
CA PRO A 619 -27.04 22.01 14.66
C PRO A 619 -25.56 22.03 15.09
N ASN A 620 -25.24 21.68 16.33
CA ASN A 620 -23.89 21.82 16.87
C ASN A 620 -23.55 20.73 17.91
N MET A 621 -23.07 19.59 17.41
CA MET A 621 -22.65 18.45 18.22
C MET A 621 -21.49 18.81 19.17
N ASP A 622 -20.53 19.63 18.70
CA ASP A 622 -19.39 20.08 19.51
C ASP A 622 -19.79 20.84 20.77
N ALA A 623 -20.85 21.66 20.68
CA ALA A 623 -21.35 22.39 21.83
C ALA A 623 -21.94 21.46 22.90
N ILE A 624 -22.73 20.47 22.49
CA ILE A 624 -23.33 19.47 23.40
C ILE A 624 -22.23 18.68 24.12
N GLU A 625 -21.20 18.33 23.37
CA GLU A 625 -20.06 17.58 23.87
C GLU A 625 -19.19 18.38 24.85
N ARG A 626 -18.86 19.64 24.51
CA ARG A 626 -18.15 20.54 25.43
C ARG A 626 -18.91 20.69 26.74
N ASN A 627 -20.23 20.87 26.66
CA ASN A 627 -21.07 20.93 27.85
C ASN A 627 -21.04 19.62 28.63
N LEU A 628 -20.95 18.45 27.97
CA LEU A 628 -20.83 17.16 28.67
C LEU A 628 -19.54 17.12 29.46
N VAL A 629 -18.41 17.43 28.82
CA VAL A 629 -17.09 17.42 29.48
C VAL A 629 -17.07 18.37 30.67
N ILE A 630 -17.62 19.59 30.55
CA ILE A 630 -17.68 20.56 31.64
C ILE A 630 -18.52 20.02 32.81
N GLU A 631 -19.76 19.57 32.57
CA GLU A 631 -20.62 19.01 33.62
C GLU A 631 -19.97 17.82 34.34
N LEU A 632 -19.28 16.99 33.58
CA LEU A 632 -18.57 15.83 34.06
C LEU A 632 -17.33 16.19 34.89
N GLN A 633 -16.58 17.22 34.50
CA GLN A 633 -15.47 17.78 35.28
C GLN A 633 -15.97 18.44 36.57
N ASP A 634 -17.10 19.14 36.52
CA ASP A 634 -17.69 19.79 37.70
C ASP A 634 -18.20 18.75 38.71
N ARG A 635 -18.75 17.62 38.25
CA ARG A 635 -19.12 16.49 39.14
C ARG A 635 -17.92 15.75 39.74
N ALA A 636 -16.76 15.83 39.10
CA ALA A 636 -15.54 15.19 39.56
C ALA A 636 -14.79 16.00 40.63
N ARG A 637 -15.04 17.31 40.69
CA ARG A 637 -14.55 18.24 41.71
C ARG A 637 -15.46 18.18 42.92
#